data_AF-A0A2J7R8Z0-F1
#
_entry.id   AF-A0A2J7R8Z0-F1
#
_cell.length_a   1.000
_cell.length_b   1.000
_cell.length_c   1.000
_cell.angle_alpha   90.00
_cell.angle_beta   90.00
_cell.angle_gamma   90.00
#
_symmetry.space_group_name_H-M   'P 1'
#
loop_
_entity.id
_entity.type
_entity.pdbx_description
1 polymer ?
#
loop_
_entity_poly.entity_id
_entity_poly.type
_entity_poly.pdbx_seq_one_letter_code
_entity_poly.pdbx_strand_id
1 'polypeptide(L)'
;MANDPERDLLPVKDGMLYERHRNVSTFSLNSERDKLQSPYISKLDRKELEDRYMRLVVDNNHLKRECNKQEEKIKRLATKLLRLVAEQKRDLPTAAQRHDHGLESLVEEQQQQIRELQQSNGQLQDRLMVLRNQLVEHTYMHSAVHCNWMRKSQSSSRSCTRSHTGTYMQSSRLQNAVSSNEPQNMFQPNSQSNILDHRNKDPRQPLGTEMVEDHQGLNDEQRPPEVPNNNAAVAPQNQKLSEETMRLHEQISILEQDLETQREQSSARITELEDELANTVAQNQQQKVAENVEMIRLQRSLQQQSAHLAAQSAKNQVLEREVAHLRQELETKQQDSDELHHQLMNECRKVVDLQQELQGVASNCLSVRELQEQIRDIQNERSTLKEHNERLLALMSSRQIQGSEQEVALRSQVSQLESILSKERSERALLMQQIEQLQLEAQDHAHLQLCAGQERALRVQVAQLEAALSTELKEKSSLLETQNEMHQKMPEPQLSSDTENALHIQVTQLETKLAKEMSDRAQILESLEEERTQVAALKVSHSDLLVKFQDLQAQHAKIESQLRTVQQEKSVCEEGSKINDDLSRLKILEHDSWQNDELDTMDSHPGDDQPMTANQLDEHCELEKCRELLRVQYNLNSMYKKEVKVLVFD
;
A
#
# COMPACT_ATOMS: atom_id res chain seq x y z
N MET A 1 -19.40 67.83 37.12
CA MET A 1 -17.98 68.27 37.01
C MET A 1 -17.32 67.39 35.95
N ALA A 2 -16.34 67.93 35.19
CA ALA A 2 -15.37 67.23 34.31
C ALA A 2 -15.80 65.85 33.73
N ASN A 3 -16.08 65.66 32.44
CA ASN A 3 -15.36 66.17 31.25
C ASN A 3 -13.83 66.04 31.40
N ASP A 4 -13.33 64.84 31.12
CA ASP A 4 -11.93 64.51 30.87
C ASP A 4 -11.86 63.75 29.51
N PRO A 5 -11.31 64.36 28.44
CA PRO A 5 -11.35 63.79 27.10
C PRO A 5 -10.16 62.89 26.74
N GLU A 6 -9.15 62.72 27.61
CA GLU A 6 -7.91 62.01 27.26
C GLU A 6 -7.92 60.52 27.65
N ARG A 7 -9.00 60.03 28.27
CA ARG A 7 -9.04 58.71 28.92
C ARG A 7 -8.94 57.50 27.98
N ASP A 8 -9.20 57.68 26.69
CA ASP A 8 -9.12 56.63 25.66
C ASP A 8 -7.88 56.75 24.74
N LEU A 9 -6.92 57.63 25.05
CA LEU A 9 -5.61 57.68 24.38
C LEU A 9 -4.63 56.66 24.96
N LEU A 10 -5.02 55.38 24.94
CA LEU A 10 -4.04 54.29 25.01
C LEU A 10 -3.16 54.36 23.74
N PRO A 11 -1.82 54.40 23.85
CA PRO A 11 -0.97 54.43 22.68
C PRO A 11 -1.22 53.22 21.79
N VAL A 12 -1.46 53.47 20.50
CA VAL A 12 -1.38 52.42 19.47
C VAL A 12 0.06 51.96 19.43
N LYS A 13 0.38 50.93 20.22
CA LYS A 13 1.58 50.13 19.98
C LYS A 13 1.37 49.43 18.64
N ASP A 14 2.11 49.88 17.64
CA ASP A 14 2.25 49.15 16.39
C ASP A 14 2.50 47.68 16.69
N GLY A 15 1.71 46.82 16.03
CA GLY A 15 1.62 45.39 16.32
C GLY A 15 2.84 44.60 15.88
N MET A 16 4.02 44.93 16.43
CA MET A 16 5.26 44.22 16.26
C MET A 16 5.06 42.74 16.54
N LEU A 17 5.15 41.95 15.47
CA LEU A 17 5.36 40.51 15.38
C LEU A 17 5.48 39.79 16.74
N TYR A 18 4.35 39.50 17.38
CA TYR A 18 4.27 38.43 18.37
C TYR A 18 4.25 37.09 17.65
N GLU A 19 5.42 36.76 17.10
CA GLU A 19 5.76 35.49 16.45
C GLU A 19 5.76 34.37 17.49
N ARG A 20 4.55 33.97 17.88
CA ARG A 20 4.31 33.06 18.99
C ARG A 20 4.60 31.63 18.53
N HIS A 21 5.88 31.27 18.58
CA HIS A 21 6.40 29.91 18.40
C HIS A 21 5.68 28.89 19.30
N ARG A 22 4.53 28.41 18.82
CA ARG A 22 3.93 27.15 19.27
C ARG A 22 4.60 26.04 18.49
N ASN A 23 5.67 25.50 19.08
CA ASN A 23 6.31 24.28 18.59
C ASN A 23 5.37 23.09 18.81
N VAL A 24 4.36 22.98 17.96
CA VAL A 24 3.47 21.83 17.83
C VAL A 24 3.45 21.50 16.34
N SER A 25 4.08 20.36 15.97
CA SER A 25 4.19 19.90 14.58
C SER A 25 2.84 19.43 14.05
N THR A 26 1.93 20.37 13.78
CA THR A 26 0.65 20.11 13.12
C THR A 26 0.87 19.96 11.62
N PHE A 27 0.59 18.75 11.12
CA PHE A 27 0.78 18.37 9.72
C PHE A 27 -0.18 19.16 8.82
N SER A 28 0.30 20.28 8.26
CA SER A 28 -0.55 21.32 7.65
C SER A 28 -0.93 21.01 6.21
N LEU A 29 -1.84 20.04 6.03
CA LEU A 29 -2.42 19.61 4.74
C LEU A 29 -3.38 20.63 4.09
N ASN A 30 -3.06 21.94 4.13
CA ASN A 30 -3.93 23.01 3.61
C ASN A 30 -3.19 24.20 2.94
N SER A 31 -1.89 24.08 2.65
CA SER A 31 -1.05 25.19 2.13
C SER A 31 -1.50 25.81 0.78
N GLU A 32 -2.43 25.17 0.06
CA GLU A 32 -2.96 25.68 -1.21
C GLU A 32 -4.07 26.72 -1.05
N ARG A 33 -4.88 26.64 0.03
CA ARG A 33 -6.05 27.52 0.18
C ARG A 33 -5.67 29.00 0.38
N ASP A 34 -4.61 29.27 1.12
CA ASP A 34 -4.21 30.64 1.47
C ASP A 34 -3.53 31.38 0.29
N LYS A 35 -2.89 30.64 -0.62
CA LYS A 35 -2.10 31.23 -1.73
C LYS A 35 -2.97 31.86 -2.83
N LEU A 36 -4.22 31.43 -2.97
CA LEU A 36 -5.11 31.87 -4.06
C LEU A 36 -6.05 33.03 -3.67
N GLN A 37 -6.28 33.29 -2.39
CA GLN A 37 -7.30 34.28 -1.97
C GLN A 37 -6.80 35.73 -1.92
N SER A 38 -5.53 35.94 -1.53
CA SER A 38 -4.96 37.28 -1.28
C SER A 38 -5.18 38.30 -2.42
N PRO A 39 -4.85 38.03 -3.70
CA PRO A 39 -5.05 38.98 -4.80
C PRO A 39 -6.49 39.11 -5.31
N TYR A 40 -7.44 38.38 -4.70
CA TYR A 40 -8.86 38.42 -5.02
C TYR A 40 -9.69 39.14 -3.93
N ILE A 41 -9.30 39.02 -2.65
CA ILE A 41 -9.95 39.72 -1.53
C ILE A 41 -9.93 41.24 -1.71
N SER A 42 -8.82 41.80 -2.20
CA SER A 42 -8.64 43.25 -2.43
C SER A 42 -9.48 43.86 -3.56
N LYS A 43 -10.31 43.04 -4.24
CA LYS A 43 -11.18 43.47 -5.36
C LYS A 43 -12.68 43.40 -5.02
N LEU A 44 -13.03 43.01 -3.80
CA LEU A 44 -14.41 42.83 -3.35
C LEU A 44 -14.92 44.11 -2.66
N ASP A 45 -16.19 44.45 -2.87
CA ASP A 45 -16.82 45.49 -2.03
C ASP A 45 -17.00 45.00 -0.59
N ARG A 46 -17.04 45.94 0.35
CA ARG A 46 -17.20 45.68 1.78
C ARG A 46 -18.38 44.74 2.06
N LYS A 47 -19.52 44.94 1.40
CA LYS A 47 -20.72 44.09 1.58
C LYS A 47 -20.49 42.66 1.13
N GLU A 48 -19.82 42.47 -0.01
CA GLU A 48 -19.50 41.13 -0.52
C GLU A 48 -18.52 40.40 0.40
N LEU A 49 -17.58 41.14 0.99
CA LEU A 49 -16.63 40.59 1.97
C LEU A 49 -17.33 40.21 3.28
N GLU A 50 -18.24 41.06 3.78
CA GLU A 50 -19.08 40.79 4.96
C GLU A 50 -20.00 39.58 4.72
N ASP A 51 -20.69 39.50 3.57
CA ASP A 51 -21.55 38.36 3.21
C ASP A 51 -20.78 37.05 3.00
N ARG A 52 -19.55 37.10 2.49
CA ARG A 52 -18.67 35.92 2.38
C ARG A 52 -18.13 35.51 3.75
N TYR A 53 -17.76 36.47 4.60
CA TYR A 53 -17.35 36.21 5.98
C TYR A 53 -18.48 35.55 6.78
N MET A 54 -19.71 36.07 6.70
CA MET A 54 -20.86 35.48 7.39
C MET A 54 -21.17 34.06 6.93
N ARG A 55 -21.10 33.76 5.62
CA ARG A 55 -21.20 32.39 5.09
C ARG A 55 -20.07 31.50 5.60
N LEU A 56 -18.81 31.93 5.48
CA LEU A 56 -17.65 31.18 6.00
C LEU A 56 -17.75 30.93 7.52
N VAL A 57 -18.33 31.84 8.30
CA VAL A 57 -18.59 31.65 9.73
C VAL A 57 -19.70 30.62 9.96
N VAL A 58 -20.77 30.61 9.18
CA VAL A 58 -21.80 29.55 9.24
C VAL A 58 -21.20 28.20 8.88
N ASP A 59 -20.42 28.12 7.79
CA ASP A 59 -19.78 26.90 7.31
C ASP A 59 -18.75 26.36 8.32
N ASN A 60 -17.90 27.22 8.89
CA ASN A 60 -16.98 26.84 9.95
C ASN A 60 -17.70 26.36 11.22
N ASN A 61 -18.86 26.93 11.56
CA ASN A 61 -19.67 26.46 12.68
C ASN A 61 -20.38 25.13 12.36
N HIS A 62 -20.76 24.86 11.11
CA HIS A 62 -21.26 23.56 10.69
C HIS A 62 -20.14 22.50 10.74
N LEU A 63 -18.98 22.76 10.12
CA LEU A 63 -17.82 21.88 10.14
C LEU A 63 -17.37 21.55 11.58
N LYS A 64 -17.31 22.55 12.48
CA LYS A 64 -17.01 22.30 13.91
C LYS A 64 -18.02 21.36 14.58
N ARG A 65 -19.32 21.44 14.27
CA ARG A 65 -20.33 20.52 14.81
C ARG A 65 -20.13 19.09 14.28
N GLU A 66 -19.84 18.93 12.99
CA GLU A 66 -19.60 17.61 12.42
C GLU A 66 -18.27 17.00 12.88
N CYS A 67 -17.20 17.78 12.99
CA CYS A 67 -15.95 17.35 13.63
C CYS A 67 -16.19 16.91 15.08
N ASN A 68 -16.89 17.70 15.89
CA ASN A 68 -17.21 17.31 17.28
C ASN A 68 -18.05 16.02 17.35
N LYS A 69 -19.03 15.84 16.45
CA LYS A 69 -19.80 14.59 16.33
C LYS A 69 -18.91 13.40 15.94
N GLN A 70 -17.95 13.59 15.04
CA GLN A 70 -17.00 12.55 14.64
C GLN A 70 -16.02 12.22 15.78
N GLU A 71 -15.51 13.23 16.49
CA GLU A 71 -14.66 13.06 17.67
C GLU A 71 -15.39 12.29 18.79
N GLU A 72 -16.67 12.60 19.05
CA GLU A 72 -17.50 11.83 19.99
C GLU A 72 -17.78 10.40 19.53
N LYS A 73 -17.94 10.14 18.22
CA LYS A 73 -17.98 8.78 17.68
C LYS A 73 -16.65 8.06 17.91
N ILE A 74 -15.52 8.72 17.65
CA ILE A 74 -14.17 8.17 17.84
C ILE A 74 -13.91 7.85 19.32
N LYS A 75 -14.27 8.74 20.27
CA LYS A 75 -14.17 8.47 21.72
C LYS A 75 -15.00 7.26 22.14
N ARG A 76 -16.23 7.12 21.64
CA ARG A 76 -17.10 5.96 21.92
C ARG A 76 -16.52 4.67 21.33
N LEU A 77 -16.01 4.72 20.10
CA LEU A 77 -15.37 3.58 19.45
C LEU A 77 -14.07 3.18 20.16
N ALA A 78 -13.19 4.14 20.51
CA ALA A 78 -11.98 3.88 21.29
C ALA A 78 -12.30 3.30 22.68
N THR A 79 -13.36 3.79 23.34
CA THR A 79 -13.83 3.23 24.62
C THR A 79 -14.40 1.82 24.43
N LYS A 80 -15.13 1.55 23.35
CA LYS A 80 -15.63 0.20 23.01
C LYS A 80 -14.48 -0.75 22.67
N LEU A 81 -13.46 -0.30 21.92
CA LEU A 81 -12.26 -1.07 21.62
C LEU A 81 -11.45 -1.37 22.89
N LEU A 82 -11.27 -0.41 23.80
CA LEU A 82 -10.63 -0.64 25.09
C LEU A 82 -11.38 -1.67 25.95
N ARG A 83 -12.72 -1.68 25.90
CA ARG A 83 -13.53 -2.73 26.56
C ARG A 83 -13.40 -4.08 25.86
N LEU A 84 -13.59 -4.14 24.54
CA LEU A 84 -13.46 -5.37 23.75
C LEU A 84 -12.07 -6.00 23.89
N VAL A 85 -10.99 -5.20 23.95
CA VAL A 85 -9.62 -5.68 24.21
C VAL A 85 -9.44 -6.14 25.66
N ALA A 86 -10.12 -5.53 26.64
CA ALA A 86 -10.10 -5.98 28.03
C ALA A 86 -10.98 -7.23 28.27
N GLU A 87 -12.02 -7.42 27.46
CA GLU A 87 -12.88 -8.60 27.39
C GLU A 87 -12.13 -9.75 26.70
N GLN A 88 -11.52 -9.52 25.53
CA GLN A 88 -10.59 -10.46 24.89
C GLN A 88 -9.46 -10.92 25.83
N LYS A 89 -8.89 -10.01 26.63
CA LYS A 89 -7.85 -10.35 27.63
C LYS A 89 -8.36 -11.12 28.86
N ARG A 90 -9.68 -11.28 29.01
CA ARG A 90 -10.30 -12.13 30.05
C ARG A 90 -10.76 -13.46 29.49
N ASP A 91 -11.35 -13.44 28.30
CA ASP A 91 -11.99 -14.61 27.69
C ASP A 91 -11.01 -15.43 26.83
N LEU A 92 -9.94 -14.80 26.31
CA LEU A 92 -8.79 -15.46 25.70
C LEU A 92 -7.49 -15.18 26.50
N PRO A 93 -6.99 -16.16 27.27
CA PRO A 93 -5.56 -16.25 27.53
C PRO A 93 -4.83 -16.33 26.19
N THR A 94 -3.98 -15.34 25.90
CA THR A 94 -3.29 -15.12 24.62
C THR A 94 -2.71 -16.43 24.06
N ALA A 95 -2.91 -16.75 22.78
CA ALA A 95 -2.35 -17.98 22.20
C ALA A 95 -0.81 -18.05 22.34
N ALA A 96 -0.13 -16.92 22.09
CA ALA A 96 1.30 -16.76 22.40
C ALA A 96 1.58 -17.09 23.86
N GLN A 97 0.83 -16.53 24.81
CA GLN A 97 1.05 -16.73 26.25
C GLN A 97 0.54 -18.08 26.80
N ARG A 98 -0.24 -18.86 26.04
CA ARG A 98 -0.50 -20.29 26.33
C ARG A 98 0.65 -21.16 25.87
N HIS A 99 1.27 -20.85 24.74
CA HIS A 99 2.50 -21.50 24.34
C HIS A 99 3.65 -21.09 25.25
N ASP A 100 3.80 -19.80 25.57
CA ASP A 100 4.81 -19.32 26.51
C ASP A 100 4.55 -19.87 27.90
N HIS A 101 3.41 -19.67 28.58
CA HIS A 101 3.20 -20.30 29.91
C HIS A 101 3.21 -21.84 29.90
N GLY A 102 2.86 -22.49 28.78
CA GLY A 102 2.96 -23.95 28.65
C GLY A 102 4.41 -24.42 28.53
N LEU A 103 5.23 -23.72 27.74
CA LEU A 103 6.66 -23.97 27.58
C LEU A 103 7.45 -23.50 28.81
N GLU A 104 7.08 -22.39 29.43
CA GLU A 104 7.65 -21.79 30.62
C GLU A 104 7.35 -22.66 31.84
N SER A 105 6.12 -23.17 32.01
CA SER A 105 5.80 -24.16 33.05
C SER A 105 6.53 -25.49 32.81
N LEU A 106 6.62 -25.97 31.56
CA LEU A 106 7.41 -27.16 31.23
C LEU A 106 8.92 -26.93 31.43
N VAL A 107 9.43 -25.73 31.18
CA VAL A 107 10.82 -25.33 31.41
C VAL A 107 11.07 -25.12 32.90
N GLU A 108 10.13 -24.62 33.69
CA GLU A 108 10.21 -24.57 35.14
C GLU A 108 10.22 -25.97 35.75
N GLU A 109 9.38 -26.89 35.24
CA GLU A 109 9.37 -28.30 35.65
C GLU A 109 10.66 -29.02 35.24
N GLN A 110 11.14 -28.84 34.00
CA GLN A 110 12.43 -29.39 33.56
C GLN A 110 13.60 -28.79 34.34
N GLN A 111 13.60 -27.48 34.61
CA GLN A 111 14.59 -26.85 35.48
C GLN A 111 14.50 -27.38 36.92
N GLN A 112 13.31 -27.68 37.42
CA GLN A 112 13.13 -28.27 38.75
C GLN A 112 13.67 -29.70 38.79
N GLN A 113 13.34 -30.53 37.79
CA GLN A 113 13.93 -31.86 37.63
C GLN A 113 15.46 -31.79 37.48
N ILE A 114 15.99 -30.79 36.77
CA ILE A 114 17.45 -30.56 36.67
C ILE A 114 18.04 -30.17 38.04
N ARG A 115 17.38 -29.29 38.81
CA ARG A 115 17.81 -28.93 40.18
C ARG A 115 17.80 -30.13 41.12
N GLU A 116 16.77 -30.97 41.06
CA GLU A 116 16.65 -32.18 41.87
C GLU A 116 17.65 -33.27 41.46
N LEU A 117 17.89 -33.47 40.16
CA LEU A 117 18.93 -34.35 39.65
C LEU A 117 20.34 -33.84 39.98
N GLN A 118 20.57 -32.53 39.96
CA GLN A 118 21.82 -31.92 40.43
C GLN A 118 22.01 -32.12 41.93
N GLN A 119 20.97 -31.92 42.74
CA GLN A 119 21.01 -32.15 44.19
C GLN A 119 21.23 -33.63 44.52
N SER A 120 20.57 -34.54 43.80
CA SER A 120 20.73 -35.99 43.96
C SER A 120 22.14 -36.44 43.54
N ASN A 121 22.65 -35.95 42.41
CA ASN A 121 24.04 -36.18 42.01
C ASN A 121 25.05 -35.58 43.01
N GLY A 122 24.75 -34.42 43.60
CA GLY A 122 25.52 -33.83 44.70
C GLY A 122 25.56 -34.77 45.92
N GLN A 123 24.40 -35.21 46.42
CA GLN A 123 24.31 -36.17 47.52
C GLN A 123 25.00 -37.50 47.21
N LEU A 124 25.00 -37.95 45.95
CA LEU A 124 25.73 -39.14 45.51
C LEU A 124 27.24 -38.88 45.43
N GLN A 125 27.68 -37.69 45.01
CA GLN A 125 29.09 -37.28 45.05
C GLN A 125 29.60 -37.12 46.48
N ASP A 126 28.80 -36.56 47.40
CA ASP A 126 29.10 -36.47 48.83
C ASP A 126 29.16 -37.85 49.46
N ARG A 127 28.22 -38.75 49.16
CA ARG A 127 28.28 -40.16 49.58
C ARG A 127 29.49 -40.88 49.01
N LEU A 128 29.84 -40.65 47.74
CA LEU A 128 31.05 -41.20 47.13
C LEU A 128 32.32 -40.57 47.73
N MET A 129 32.29 -39.32 48.17
CA MET A 129 33.41 -38.67 48.87
C MET A 129 33.55 -39.23 50.28
N VAL A 130 32.46 -39.41 51.03
CA VAL A 130 32.46 -40.05 52.35
C VAL A 130 32.90 -41.51 52.24
N LEU A 131 32.37 -42.29 51.30
CA LEU A 131 32.80 -43.67 51.06
C LEU A 131 34.25 -43.74 50.56
N ARG A 132 34.72 -42.78 49.75
CA ARG A 132 36.13 -42.68 49.33
C ARG A 132 37.02 -42.29 50.50
N ASN A 133 36.59 -41.40 51.39
CA ASN A 133 37.36 -41.00 52.57
C ASN A 133 37.40 -42.14 53.59
N GLN A 134 36.28 -42.82 53.86
CA GLN A 134 36.23 -44.05 54.64
C GLN A 134 37.10 -45.16 54.02
N LEU A 135 37.08 -45.33 52.69
CA LEU A 135 37.94 -46.29 52.00
C LEU A 135 39.42 -45.86 52.07
N VAL A 136 39.73 -44.57 52.01
CA VAL A 136 41.09 -44.04 52.19
C VAL A 136 41.55 -44.17 53.65
N GLU A 137 40.68 -44.01 54.63
CA GLU A 137 40.96 -44.28 56.06
C GLU A 137 41.16 -45.77 56.29
N HIS A 138 40.29 -46.64 55.78
CA HIS A 138 40.48 -48.10 55.81
C HIS A 138 41.75 -48.50 55.05
N THR A 139 42.10 -47.82 53.94
CA THR A 139 43.33 -48.06 53.17
C THR A 139 44.55 -47.44 53.83
N TYR A 140 44.42 -46.42 54.70
CA TYR A 140 45.51 -45.84 55.47
C TYR A 140 45.79 -46.68 56.72
N MET A 141 44.74 -47.11 57.42
CA MET A 141 44.81 -48.12 58.49
C MET A 141 45.34 -49.45 57.96
N HIS A 142 44.81 -49.95 56.84
CA HIS A 142 45.36 -51.14 56.19
C HIS A 142 46.76 -50.89 55.61
N SER A 143 47.09 -49.74 55.04
CA SER A 143 48.47 -49.46 54.55
C SER A 143 49.47 -49.43 55.70
N ALA A 144 49.13 -48.85 56.86
CA ALA A 144 49.96 -48.93 58.05
C ALA A 144 50.20 -50.38 58.50
N VAL A 145 49.21 -51.27 58.37
CA VAL A 145 49.32 -52.71 58.66
C VAL A 145 50.00 -53.50 57.52
N HIS A 146 49.82 -53.10 56.27
CA HIS A 146 50.16 -53.85 55.06
C HIS A 146 51.53 -53.45 54.48
N CYS A 147 52.03 -52.24 54.76
CA CYS A 147 53.45 -51.90 54.62
C CYS A 147 54.36 -52.79 55.51
N ASN A 148 53.79 -53.38 56.57
CA ASN A 148 54.46 -54.39 57.39
C ASN A 148 54.30 -55.83 56.85
N TRP A 149 53.42 -56.06 55.87
CA TRP A 149 53.10 -57.37 55.28
C TRP A 149 53.70 -57.56 53.87
N MET A 150 53.67 -56.52 53.03
CA MET A 150 54.18 -56.48 51.65
C MET A 150 55.72 -56.50 51.53
N ARG A 151 56.44 -56.94 52.57
CA ARG A 151 57.89 -57.27 52.49
C ARG A 151 58.13 -58.76 52.19
N LYS A 152 57.09 -59.52 51.84
CA LYS A 152 57.16 -60.90 51.31
C LYS A 152 56.25 -61.05 50.09
N SER A 153 56.55 -62.05 49.26
CA SER A 153 55.85 -62.43 48.02
C SER A 153 55.98 -61.44 46.85
N GLN A 154 57.02 -61.66 46.03
CA GLN A 154 57.18 -61.10 44.69
C GLN A 154 56.26 -61.79 43.65
N SER A 155 56.21 -61.24 42.43
CA SER A 155 55.82 -61.92 41.17
C SER A 155 54.31 -62.27 41.01
N SER A 156 53.58 -61.90 39.95
CA SER A 156 53.99 -61.79 38.54
C SER A 156 52.88 -61.22 37.64
N SER A 157 53.26 -60.39 36.66
CA SER A 157 52.77 -60.38 35.27
C SER A 157 51.30 -60.06 34.87
N ARG A 158 51.23 -59.08 33.95
CA ARG A 158 50.39 -59.00 32.72
C ARG A 158 48.94 -58.46 32.77
N SER A 159 48.87 -57.17 32.44
CA SER A 159 47.83 -56.48 31.67
C SER A 159 47.21 -57.30 30.51
N CYS A 160 45.91 -57.08 30.29
CA CYS A 160 45.34 -56.78 28.96
C CYS A 160 44.06 -55.93 29.11
N THR A 161 43.52 -55.43 27.99
CA THR A 161 42.61 -54.27 27.95
C THR A 161 41.29 -54.53 27.19
N ARG A 162 40.40 -53.52 27.25
CA ARG A 162 39.42 -53.14 26.22
C ARG A 162 38.05 -53.84 26.20
N SER A 163 37.06 -53.10 26.73
CA SER A 163 35.71 -52.84 26.18
C SER A 163 34.92 -53.96 25.49
N HIS A 164 33.68 -54.18 25.94
CA HIS A 164 32.51 -53.77 25.13
C HIS A 164 31.18 -53.65 25.92
N THR A 165 30.32 -52.78 25.38
CA THR A 165 28.86 -52.64 25.56
C THR A 165 28.13 -53.67 26.45
N GLY A 166 27.54 -53.19 27.56
CA GLY A 166 26.65 -53.99 28.40
C GLY A 166 25.28 -54.24 27.75
N THR A 167 24.80 -55.47 27.87
CA THR A 167 23.41 -55.89 27.59
C THR A 167 22.84 -56.50 28.87
N TYR A 168 21.51 -56.61 28.94
CA TYR A 168 20.73 -57.51 29.81
C TYR A 168 20.41 -57.10 31.26
N MET A 169 19.14 -57.39 31.60
CA MET A 169 18.51 -57.61 32.91
C MET A 169 17.77 -56.44 33.59
N GLN A 170 16.45 -56.45 33.41
CA GLN A 170 15.54 -56.50 34.56
C GLN A 170 14.78 -57.82 34.52
N SER A 171 14.42 -58.37 35.69
CA SER A 171 13.83 -59.70 35.82
C SER A 171 12.55 -59.68 36.67
N SER A 172 11.53 -60.35 36.14
CA SER A 172 10.48 -61.09 36.86
C SER A 172 9.73 -60.42 38.02
N ARG A 173 8.42 -60.24 37.83
CA ARG A 173 7.43 -60.49 38.91
C ARG A 173 6.09 -60.99 38.37
N LEU A 174 5.72 -62.19 38.82
CA LEU A 174 4.37 -62.73 38.90
C LEU A 174 3.93 -62.58 40.38
N GLN A 175 2.65 -62.62 40.81
CA GLN A 175 1.37 -62.91 40.13
C GLN A 175 0.19 -62.39 41.01
N ASN A 176 -0.93 -62.01 40.39
CA ASN A 176 -2.33 -62.02 40.93
C ASN A 176 -2.67 -61.16 42.19
N ALA A 177 -3.93 -60.82 42.51
CA ALA A 177 -5.23 -61.24 41.97
C ALA A 177 -6.37 -60.18 42.13
N VAL A 178 -7.38 -60.20 41.23
CA VAL A 178 -8.86 -60.04 41.52
C VAL A 178 -9.36 -58.66 42.05
N SER A 179 -10.48 -58.03 41.60
CA SER A 179 -11.60 -58.42 40.70
C SER A 179 -12.40 -57.20 40.12
N SER A 180 -13.35 -57.48 39.20
CA SER A 180 -14.67 -56.79 39.00
C SER A 180 -14.69 -55.40 38.30
N ASN A 181 -15.61 -55.04 37.37
CA ASN A 181 -16.66 -55.80 36.66
C ASN A 181 -17.10 -55.16 35.30
N GLU A 182 -17.39 -56.02 34.30
CA GLU A 182 -18.60 -56.06 33.44
C GLU A 182 -18.94 -54.99 32.33
N PRO A 183 -19.91 -55.24 31.40
CA PRO A 183 -19.56 -55.25 29.96
C PRO A 183 -20.61 -54.63 28.99
N GLN A 184 -20.72 -55.23 27.78
CA GLN A 184 -21.79 -55.18 26.76
C GLN A 184 -21.76 -54.15 25.60
N ASN A 185 -22.13 -54.65 24.41
CA ASN A 185 -22.52 -53.92 23.20
C ASN A 185 -23.31 -54.89 22.27
N MET A 186 -23.92 -54.38 21.18
CA MET A 186 -24.73 -55.06 20.13
C MET A 186 -26.15 -55.52 20.50
N PHE A 187 -27.17 -54.74 20.08
CA PHE A 187 -27.93 -55.03 18.85
C PHE A 187 -28.81 -53.86 18.38
N GLN A 188 -29.29 -53.89 17.13
CA GLN A 188 -30.21 -52.89 16.53
C GLN A 188 -31.66 -53.43 16.37
N PRO A 189 -32.68 -52.55 16.25
CA PRO A 189 -34.09 -52.94 16.11
C PRO A 189 -34.64 -52.87 14.68
N ASN A 190 -35.60 -53.75 14.37
CA ASN A 190 -36.66 -53.62 13.34
C ASN A 190 -37.57 -54.87 13.38
N SER A 191 -38.81 -54.94 12.88
CA SER A 191 -39.92 -53.97 12.75
C SER A 191 -41.14 -54.67 12.11
N GLN A 192 -42.37 -54.26 12.49
CA GLN A 192 -43.67 -54.42 11.78
C GLN A 192 -44.51 -55.74 11.82
N SER A 193 -45.67 -55.61 12.51
CA SER A 193 -47.07 -55.96 12.13
C SER A 193 -47.51 -57.36 11.65
N ASN A 194 -48.46 -57.98 12.40
CA ASN A 194 -49.91 -58.10 12.06
C ASN A 194 -50.63 -58.85 13.21
N ILE A 195 -51.65 -58.28 13.89
CA ILE A 195 -53.08 -58.17 13.53
C ILE A 195 -53.81 -59.53 13.43
N LEU A 196 -54.51 -59.94 14.51
CA LEU A 196 -55.92 -60.36 14.50
C LEU A 196 -56.47 -60.72 15.91
N ASP A 197 -57.26 -59.79 16.45
CA ASP A 197 -58.55 -59.93 17.13
C ASP A 197 -59.02 -61.10 18.04
N HIS A 198 -59.63 -60.63 19.15
CA HIS A 198 -60.94 -61.03 19.72
C HIS A 198 -61.05 -62.01 20.90
N ARG A 199 -62.21 -61.90 21.58
CA ARG A 199 -62.41 -62.04 23.03
C ARG A 199 -63.67 -62.85 23.36
N ASN A 200 -63.58 -63.73 24.38
CA ASN A 200 -64.65 -64.37 25.16
C ASN A 200 -65.85 -65.03 24.45
N LYS A 201 -66.01 -66.36 24.69
CA LYS A 201 -67.22 -67.15 25.06
C LYS A 201 -66.91 -68.64 24.85
N ASP A 202 -67.35 -69.64 25.61
CA ASP A 202 -68.35 -69.75 26.70
C ASP A 202 -67.93 -70.84 27.73
N PRO A 203 -68.55 -70.90 28.95
CA PRO A 203 -68.36 -71.99 29.91
C PRO A 203 -69.46 -73.09 29.85
N ARG A 204 -69.05 -74.37 29.78
CA ARG A 204 -69.80 -75.64 30.02
C ARG A 204 -68.79 -76.80 29.81
N GLN A 205 -68.79 -77.95 30.49
CA GLN A 205 -69.84 -78.67 31.24
C GLN A 205 -69.29 -79.22 32.59
N PRO A 206 -70.16 -79.66 33.54
CA PRO A 206 -69.75 -80.18 34.85
C PRO A 206 -69.64 -81.73 34.91
N LEU A 207 -69.01 -82.24 35.97
CA LEU A 207 -69.25 -83.62 36.45
C LEU A 207 -70.63 -83.69 37.15
N GLY A 208 -71.25 -84.88 37.13
CA GLY A 208 -72.46 -85.15 37.91
C GLY A 208 -72.22 -85.05 39.42
N THR A 209 -73.18 -84.59 40.23
CA THR A 209 -74.39 -85.33 40.65
C THR A 209 -74.02 -86.32 41.78
N GLU A 210 -74.47 -86.18 43.02
CA GLU A 210 -75.56 -85.33 43.55
C GLU A 210 -75.33 -84.93 45.03
N MET A 211 -76.15 -84.02 45.55
CA MET A 211 -76.17 -83.61 46.96
C MET A 211 -77.63 -83.57 47.46
N VAL A 212 -77.89 -84.25 48.58
CA VAL A 212 -78.92 -83.96 49.60
C VAL A 212 -80.39 -83.82 49.13
N GLU A 213 -81.29 -84.67 49.65
CA GLU A 213 -82.45 -84.18 50.43
C GLU A 213 -83.14 -85.27 51.29
N ASP A 214 -83.77 -84.77 52.35
CA ASP A 214 -84.40 -85.35 53.53
C ASP A 214 -85.46 -86.50 53.43
N HIS A 215 -85.48 -87.29 54.51
CA HIS A 215 -86.66 -87.76 55.30
C HIS A 215 -87.79 -88.67 54.74
N GLN A 216 -88.05 -89.75 55.52
CA GLN A 216 -89.34 -90.45 55.79
C GLN A 216 -90.01 -91.27 54.67
N GLY A 217 -90.32 -92.57 54.91
CA GLY A 217 -91.07 -93.35 53.91
C GLY A 217 -91.41 -94.84 54.12
N LEU A 218 -91.79 -95.30 55.33
CA LEU A 218 -92.60 -96.51 55.59
C LEU A 218 -92.10 -97.94 55.19
N ASN A 219 -92.34 -98.87 56.13
CA ASN A 219 -92.44 -100.34 55.99
C ASN A 219 -91.14 -101.13 55.68
N ASP A 220 -90.97 -102.39 56.13
CA ASP A 220 -91.93 -103.28 56.81
C ASP A 220 -91.59 -103.57 58.28
N GLU A 221 -92.64 -103.81 59.08
CA GLU A 221 -92.56 -104.24 60.47
C GLU A 221 -92.64 -105.78 60.57
N GLN A 222 -91.78 -106.41 61.37
CA GLN A 222 -92.15 -107.66 62.02
C GLN A 222 -91.49 -107.83 63.40
N ARG A 223 -92.31 -108.23 64.37
CA ARG A 223 -92.01 -108.28 65.81
C ARG A 223 -91.37 -109.62 66.24
N PRO A 224 -90.69 -109.66 67.39
CA PRO A 224 -90.23 -110.90 68.01
C PRO A 224 -91.38 -111.65 68.69
N PRO A 225 -91.13 -112.90 69.11
CA PRO A 225 -91.67 -113.39 70.38
C PRO A 225 -90.58 -114.04 71.27
N GLU A 226 -90.96 -114.32 72.52
CA GLU A 226 -90.05 -114.71 73.61
C GLU A 226 -89.87 -116.24 73.77
N VAL A 227 -88.87 -116.61 74.58
CA VAL A 227 -88.54 -117.90 75.26
C VAL A 227 -89.40 -119.16 75.00
N PRO A 228 -88.74 -120.35 74.97
CA PRO A 228 -88.74 -121.12 76.22
C PRO A 228 -87.40 -121.77 76.63
N ASN A 229 -87.19 -121.82 77.95
CA ASN A 229 -86.19 -122.62 78.65
C ASN A 229 -86.37 -124.14 78.41
N ASN A 230 -85.27 -124.89 78.22
CA ASN A 230 -85.11 -126.24 78.81
C ASN A 230 -83.66 -126.80 78.72
N ASN A 231 -83.02 -126.91 79.90
CA ASN A 231 -82.17 -128.00 80.40
C ASN A 231 -80.97 -128.61 79.61
N ALA A 232 -79.90 -128.83 80.40
CA ALA A 232 -78.91 -129.92 80.37
C ALA A 232 -77.70 -129.88 79.40
N ALA A 233 -76.53 -129.53 79.98
CA ALA A 233 -75.16 -129.62 79.42
C ALA A 233 -74.89 -128.73 78.18
N VAL A 234 -73.68 -128.19 77.92
CA VAL A 234 -72.33 -128.58 78.36
C VAL A 234 -71.58 -127.34 78.90
N ALA A 235 -71.38 -127.27 80.22
CA ALA A 235 -70.73 -126.13 80.89
C ALA A 235 -69.32 -125.74 80.35
N PRO A 236 -68.39 -126.66 80.03
CA PRO A 236 -67.04 -126.29 79.56
C PRO A 236 -66.96 -125.82 78.09
N GLN A 237 -68.08 -125.74 77.36
CA GLN A 237 -68.09 -125.25 75.97
C GLN A 237 -68.34 -123.74 75.90
N ASN A 238 -69.34 -123.23 76.62
CA ASN A 238 -69.74 -121.81 76.54
C ASN A 238 -68.73 -120.86 77.18
N GLN A 239 -67.96 -121.31 78.19
CA GLN A 239 -66.86 -120.51 78.73
C GLN A 239 -65.78 -120.26 77.67
N LYS A 240 -65.38 -121.30 76.93
CA LYS A 240 -64.40 -121.18 75.83
C LYS A 240 -64.90 -120.28 74.71
N LEU A 241 -66.16 -120.43 74.30
CA LEU A 241 -66.78 -119.56 73.30
C LEU A 241 -66.86 -118.10 73.79
N SER A 242 -67.12 -117.86 75.08
CA SER A 242 -67.11 -116.51 75.66
C SER A 242 -65.70 -115.91 75.73
N GLU A 243 -64.69 -116.70 76.10
CA GLU A 243 -63.28 -116.29 76.10
C GLU A 243 -62.77 -116.00 74.67
N GLU A 244 -63.14 -116.84 73.70
CA GLU A 244 -62.81 -116.68 72.29
C GLU A 244 -63.51 -115.46 71.69
N THR A 245 -64.79 -115.23 72.04
CA THR A 245 -65.52 -114.01 71.69
C THR A 245 -64.86 -112.77 72.29
N MET A 246 -64.43 -112.81 73.56
CA MET A 246 -63.68 -111.70 74.18
C MET A 246 -62.35 -111.45 73.46
N ARG A 247 -61.54 -112.48 73.16
CA ARG A 247 -60.27 -112.33 72.43
C ARG A 247 -60.49 -111.76 71.02
N LEU A 248 -61.57 -112.14 70.34
CA LEU A 248 -61.91 -111.58 69.03
C LEU A 248 -62.36 -110.11 69.13
N HIS A 249 -63.10 -109.72 70.17
CA HIS A 249 -63.44 -108.31 70.41
C HIS A 249 -62.21 -107.48 70.80
N GLU A 250 -61.30 -108.02 71.60
CA GLU A 250 -60.02 -107.41 71.94
C GLU A 250 -59.14 -107.24 70.69
N GLN A 251 -59.07 -108.26 69.82
CA GLN A 251 -58.38 -108.20 68.54
C GLN A 251 -59.01 -107.18 67.57
N ILE A 252 -60.35 -107.11 67.51
CA ILE A 252 -61.07 -106.10 66.71
C ILE A 252 -60.77 -104.69 67.25
N SER A 253 -60.85 -104.47 68.56
CA SER A 253 -60.56 -103.17 69.19
C SER A 253 -59.13 -102.70 68.95
N ILE A 254 -58.15 -103.61 68.93
CA ILE A 254 -56.76 -103.30 68.57
C ILE A 254 -56.66 -102.93 67.08
N LEU A 255 -57.28 -103.72 66.19
CA LEU A 255 -57.28 -103.43 64.74
C LEU A 255 -58.02 -102.13 64.39
N GLU A 256 -59.08 -101.78 65.11
CA GLU A 256 -59.79 -100.50 64.96
C GLU A 256 -58.91 -99.33 65.43
N GLN A 257 -58.18 -99.48 66.53
CA GLN A 257 -57.22 -98.47 67.01
C GLN A 257 -56.00 -98.34 66.09
N ASP A 258 -55.49 -99.44 65.54
CA ASP A 258 -54.44 -99.43 64.51
C ASP A 258 -54.93 -98.74 63.23
N LEU A 259 -56.15 -99.02 62.77
CA LEU A 259 -56.75 -98.37 61.60
C LEU A 259 -57.00 -96.87 61.83
N GLU A 260 -57.45 -96.47 63.02
CA GLU A 260 -57.69 -95.05 63.31
C GLU A 260 -56.37 -94.28 63.48
N THR A 261 -55.35 -94.85 64.13
CA THR A 261 -54.03 -94.21 64.17
C THR A 261 -53.35 -94.18 62.79
N GLN A 262 -53.59 -95.15 61.91
CA GLN A 262 -53.19 -95.06 60.49
C GLN A 262 -53.96 -93.96 59.73
N ARG A 263 -55.26 -93.77 60.01
CA ARG A 263 -56.05 -92.66 59.45
C ARG A 263 -55.52 -91.31 59.92
N GLU A 264 -55.31 -91.13 61.22
CA GLU A 264 -54.71 -89.92 61.79
C GLU A 264 -53.33 -89.62 61.17
N GLN A 265 -52.46 -90.63 61.04
CA GLN A 265 -51.16 -90.49 60.37
C GLN A 265 -51.31 -90.10 58.88
N SER A 266 -52.26 -90.70 58.16
CA SER A 266 -52.53 -90.35 56.76
C SER A 266 -53.09 -88.93 56.61
N SER A 267 -53.97 -88.51 57.52
CA SER A 267 -54.58 -87.17 57.55
C SER A 267 -53.53 -86.11 57.88
N ALA A 268 -52.69 -86.36 58.89
CA ALA A 268 -51.56 -85.50 59.23
C ALA A 268 -50.61 -85.36 58.05
N ARG A 269 -50.25 -86.46 57.37
CA ARG A 269 -49.36 -86.40 56.20
C ARG A 269 -49.99 -85.72 54.99
N ILE A 270 -51.32 -85.78 54.82
CA ILE A 270 -52.04 -84.98 53.83
C ILE A 270 -51.92 -83.49 54.18
N THR A 271 -52.19 -83.08 55.42
CA THR A 271 -52.07 -81.67 55.82
C THR A 271 -50.63 -81.14 55.70
N GLU A 272 -49.61 -81.96 56.02
CA GLU A 272 -48.20 -81.62 55.78
C GLU A 272 -47.92 -81.38 54.28
N LEU A 273 -48.44 -82.23 53.40
CA LEU A 273 -48.26 -82.11 51.95
C LEU A 273 -49.04 -80.92 51.35
N GLU A 274 -50.21 -80.60 51.90
CA GLU A 274 -50.99 -79.42 51.53
C GLU A 274 -50.27 -78.12 51.95
N ASP A 275 -49.69 -78.09 53.16
CA ASP A 275 -48.84 -76.98 53.62
C ASP A 275 -47.53 -76.88 52.82
N GLU A 276 -46.85 -77.99 52.52
CA GLU A 276 -45.66 -78.03 51.64
C GLU A 276 -46.01 -77.47 50.24
N LEU A 277 -47.17 -77.82 49.68
CA LEU A 277 -47.65 -77.33 48.39
C LEU A 277 -48.04 -75.84 48.45
N ALA A 278 -48.74 -75.40 49.49
CA ALA A 278 -49.11 -74.00 49.68
C ALA A 278 -47.87 -73.11 49.84
N ASN A 279 -46.87 -73.55 50.60
CA ASN A 279 -45.61 -72.84 50.80
C ASN A 279 -44.78 -72.76 49.50
N THR A 280 -44.68 -73.86 48.73
CA THR A 280 -43.93 -73.84 47.46
C THR A 280 -44.62 -72.98 46.39
N VAL A 281 -45.96 -72.99 46.30
CA VAL A 281 -46.71 -72.06 45.44
C VAL A 281 -46.52 -70.61 45.89
N ALA A 282 -46.58 -70.32 47.19
CA ALA A 282 -46.38 -68.97 47.73
C ALA A 282 -44.95 -68.46 47.45
N GLN A 283 -43.92 -69.28 47.65
CA GLN A 283 -42.53 -68.93 47.32
C GLN A 283 -42.36 -68.67 45.82
N ASN A 284 -42.94 -69.52 44.95
CA ASN A 284 -42.85 -69.34 43.51
C ASN A 284 -43.56 -68.06 43.03
N GLN A 285 -44.68 -67.70 43.67
CA GLN A 285 -45.39 -66.44 43.44
C GLN A 285 -44.56 -65.24 43.90
N GLN A 286 -43.94 -65.31 45.09
CA GLN A 286 -43.05 -64.26 45.62
C GLN A 286 -41.80 -64.05 44.76
N GLN A 287 -41.18 -65.13 44.28
CA GLN A 287 -40.03 -65.07 43.36
C GLN A 287 -40.42 -64.35 42.06
N LYS A 288 -41.53 -64.74 41.42
CA LYS A 288 -42.03 -64.06 40.22
C LYS A 288 -42.32 -62.57 40.46
N VAL A 289 -42.82 -62.19 41.64
CA VAL A 289 -43.02 -60.79 42.00
C VAL A 289 -41.68 -60.05 42.16
N ALA A 290 -40.68 -60.67 42.80
CA ALA A 290 -39.35 -60.10 42.94
C ALA A 290 -38.65 -59.89 41.57
N GLU A 291 -38.67 -60.91 40.71
CA GLU A 291 -38.15 -60.88 39.34
C GLU A 291 -38.82 -59.80 38.49
N ASN A 292 -40.16 -59.67 38.57
CA ASN A 292 -40.88 -58.60 37.87
C ASN A 292 -40.54 -57.20 38.41
N VAL A 293 -40.37 -57.05 39.73
CA VAL A 293 -39.96 -55.78 40.36
C VAL A 293 -38.53 -55.41 39.94
N GLU A 294 -37.62 -56.38 39.85
CA GLU A 294 -36.26 -56.18 39.34
C GLU A 294 -36.24 -55.83 37.85
N MET A 295 -36.98 -56.57 37.01
CA MET A 295 -37.15 -56.26 35.59
C MET A 295 -37.67 -54.83 35.38
N ILE A 296 -38.67 -54.37 36.15
CA ILE A 296 -39.18 -52.99 36.08
C ILE A 296 -38.13 -51.97 36.54
N ARG A 297 -37.30 -52.28 37.55
CA ARG A 297 -36.18 -51.41 37.96
C ARG A 297 -35.12 -51.30 36.86
N LEU A 298 -34.72 -52.42 36.27
CA LEU A 298 -33.74 -52.48 35.17
C LEU A 298 -34.26 -51.76 33.93
N GLN A 299 -35.52 -51.96 33.55
CA GLN A 299 -36.15 -51.26 32.41
C GLN A 299 -36.21 -49.74 32.63
N ARG A 300 -36.54 -49.28 33.84
CA ARG A 300 -36.51 -47.84 34.20
C ARG A 300 -35.09 -47.28 34.17
N SER A 301 -34.11 -48.01 34.69
CA SER A 301 -32.69 -47.62 34.66
C SER A 301 -32.19 -47.50 33.22
N LEU A 302 -32.48 -48.48 32.37
CA LEU A 302 -32.16 -48.48 30.94
C LEU A 302 -32.82 -47.31 30.20
N GLN A 303 -34.09 -47.01 30.50
CA GLN A 303 -34.80 -45.87 29.92
C GLN A 303 -34.22 -44.52 30.38
N GLN A 304 -33.77 -44.41 31.63
CA GLN A 304 -33.08 -43.23 32.14
C GLN A 304 -31.68 -43.07 31.49
N GLN A 305 -30.94 -44.15 31.31
CA GLN A 305 -29.65 -44.14 30.62
C GLN A 305 -29.79 -43.81 29.14
N SER A 306 -30.79 -44.36 28.44
CA SER A 306 -31.02 -44.03 27.02
C SER A 306 -31.46 -42.58 26.83
N ALA A 307 -32.28 -42.03 27.74
CA ALA A 307 -32.62 -40.60 27.75
C ALA A 307 -31.38 -39.72 28.01
N HIS A 308 -30.48 -40.11 28.92
CA HIS A 308 -29.22 -39.41 29.15
C HIS A 308 -28.30 -39.47 27.92
N LEU A 309 -28.15 -40.63 27.28
CA LEU A 309 -27.36 -40.78 26.05
C LEU A 309 -27.94 -39.94 24.90
N ALA A 310 -29.27 -39.89 24.75
CA ALA A 310 -29.93 -39.02 23.77
C ALA A 310 -29.66 -37.53 24.06
N ALA A 311 -29.71 -37.11 25.32
CA ALA A 311 -29.41 -35.73 25.71
C ALA A 311 -27.93 -35.34 25.46
N GLN A 312 -26.98 -36.24 25.76
CA GLN A 312 -25.56 -36.00 25.44
C GLN A 312 -25.30 -36.03 23.93
N SER A 313 -25.98 -36.90 23.17
CA SER A 313 -25.91 -36.89 21.70
C SER A 313 -26.41 -35.58 21.11
N ALA A 314 -27.57 -35.08 21.57
CA ALA A 314 -28.10 -33.79 21.15
C ALA A 314 -27.13 -32.63 21.51
N LYS A 315 -26.53 -32.66 22.70
CA LYS A 315 -25.51 -31.68 23.12
C LYS A 315 -24.26 -31.72 22.21
N ASN A 316 -23.75 -32.92 21.89
CA ASN A 316 -22.62 -33.08 20.98
C ASN A 316 -22.93 -32.51 19.60
N GLN A 317 -24.11 -32.76 19.03
CA GLN A 317 -24.50 -32.16 17.76
C GLN A 317 -24.59 -30.62 17.81
N VAL A 318 -24.94 -30.01 18.95
CA VAL A 318 -24.90 -28.55 19.10
C VAL A 318 -23.45 -28.06 19.09
N LEU A 319 -22.56 -28.68 19.88
CA LEU A 319 -21.13 -28.37 19.89
C LEU A 319 -20.46 -28.58 18.51
N GLU A 320 -20.87 -29.60 17.76
CA GLU A 320 -20.39 -29.84 16.38
C GLU A 320 -20.81 -28.70 15.43
N ARG A 321 -22.03 -28.17 15.56
CA ARG A 321 -22.50 -27.01 14.78
C ARG A 321 -21.78 -25.72 15.20
N GLU A 322 -21.56 -25.52 16.51
CA GLU A 322 -20.77 -24.38 17.02
C GLU A 322 -19.32 -24.43 16.52
N VAL A 323 -18.67 -25.59 16.54
CA VAL A 323 -17.31 -25.77 16.00
C VAL A 323 -17.28 -25.58 14.48
N ALA A 324 -18.31 -25.99 13.74
CA ALA A 324 -18.41 -25.72 12.30
C ALA A 324 -18.58 -24.22 12.01
N HIS A 325 -19.42 -23.51 12.77
CA HIS A 325 -19.62 -22.07 12.66
C HIS A 325 -18.32 -21.30 12.95
N LEU A 326 -17.65 -21.61 14.08
CA LEU A 326 -16.38 -20.97 14.46
C LEU A 326 -15.26 -21.21 13.44
N ARG A 327 -15.25 -22.35 12.72
CA ARG A 327 -14.32 -22.60 11.61
C ARG A 327 -14.64 -21.72 10.40
N GLN A 328 -15.90 -21.58 10.02
CA GLN A 328 -16.32 -20.70 8.94
C GLN A 328 -16.04 -19.22 9.27
N GLU A 329 -16.28 -18.80 10.52
CA GLU A 329 -15.92 -17.46 10.99
C GLU A 329 -14.40 -17.23 10.92
N LEU A 330 -13.59 -18.19 11.38
CA LEU A 330 -12.14 -18.10 11.28
C LEU A 330 -11.67 -18.00 9.82
N GLU A 331 -12.23 -18.79 8.91
CA GLU A 331 -11.89 -18.77 7.49
C GLU A 331 -12.27 -17.44 6.82
N THR A 332 -13.46 -16.89 7.10
CA THR A 332 -13.82 -15.55 6.59
C THR A 332 -12.94 -14.45 7.19
N LYS A 333 -12.53 -14.55 8.46
CA LYS A 333 -11.61 -13.58 9.08
C LYS A 333 -10.18 -13.70 8.56
N GLN A 334 -9.78 -14.88 8.10
CA GLN A 334 -8.52 -15.07 7.40
C GLN A 334 -8.57 -14.48 5.98
N GLN A 335 -9.67 -14.69 5.25
CA GLN A 335 -9.91 -14.03 3.95
C GLN A 335 -9.93 -12.50 4.07
N ASP A 336 -10.61 -11.93 5.08
CA ASP A 336 -10.56 -10.50 5.39
C ASP A 336 -9.11 -10.01 5.64
N SER A 337 -8.32 -10.81 6.36
CA SER A 337 -6.92 -10.47 6.68
C SER A 337 -6.01 -10.53 5.46
N ASP A 338 -6.21 -11.50 4.57
CA ASP A 338 -5.44 -11.67 3.35
C ASP A 338 -5.78 -10.58 2.33
N GLU A 339 -7.06 -10.18 2.22
CA GLU A 339 -7.49 -9.02 1.42
C GLU A 339 -6.90 -7.70 1.97
N LEU A 340 -6.96 -7.47 3.28
CA LEU A 340 -6.30 -6.31 3.92
C LEU A 340 -4.78 -6.32 3.73
N HIS A 341 -4.15 -7.49 3.67
CA HIS A 341 -2.73 -7.61 3.35
C HIS A 341 -2.43 -7.23 1.89
N HIS A 342 -3.25 -7.67 0.92
CA HIS A 342 -3.13 -7.25 -0.48
C HIS A 342 -3.35 -5.74 -0.65
N GLN A 343 -4.34 -5.17 0.03
CA GLN A 343 -4.55 -3.72 0.05
C GLN A 343 -3.33 -2.96 0.62
N LEU A 344 -2.77 -3.42 1.75
CA LEU A 344 -1.56 -2.83 2.32
C LEU A 344 -0.36 -2.93 1.38
N MET A 345 -0.15 -4.08 0.72
CA MET A 345 0.92 -4.26 -0.26
C MET A 345 0.75 -3.37 -1.49
N ASN A 346 -0.50 -3.14 -1.94
CA ASN A 346 -0.81 -2.21 -3.03
C ASN A 346 -0.54 -0.75 -2.64
N GLU A 347 -0.88 -0.31 -1.43
CA GLU A 347 -0.53 1.04 -0.94
C GLU A 347 0.99 1.19 -0.73
N CYS A 348 1.66 0.18 -0.19
CA CYS A 348 3.13 0.15 -0.12
C CYS A 348 3.77 0.28 -1.51
N ARG A 349 3.18 -0.35 -2.53
CA ARG A 349 3.67 -0.22 -3.91
C ARG A 349 3.49 1.19 -4.45
N LYS A 350 2.29 1.78 -4.32
CA LYS A 350 2.03 3.20 -4.69
C LYS A 350 2.99 4.17 -4.02
N VAL A 351 3.33 3.95 -2.74
CA VAL A 351 4.30 4.78 -2.01
C VAL A 351 5.71 4.69 -2.61
N VAL A 352 6.14 3.50 -3.05
CA VAL A 352 7.43 3.34 -3.76
C VAL A 352 7.39 4.02 -5.14
N ASP A 353 6.33 3.82 -5.90
CA ASP A 353 6.20 4.41 -7.24
C ASP A 353 6.18 5.97 -7.14
N LEU A 354 5.45 6.54 -6.17
CA LEU A 354 5.44 7.98 -5.87
C LEU A 354 6.79 8.51 -5.35
N GLN A 355 7.56 7.71 -4.61
CA GLN A 355 8.93 8.10 -4.22
C GLN A 355 9.86 8.15 -5.43
N GLN A 356 9.69 7.26 -6.40
CA GLN A 356 10.47 7.24 -7.63
C GLN A 356 10.09 8.43 -8.55
N GLU A 357 8.81 8.79 -8.65
CA GLU A 357 8.36 10.03 -9.30
C GLU A 357 8.95 11.27 -8.62
N LEU A 358 8.91 11.36 -7.29
CA LEU A 358 9.48 12.47 -6.53
C LEU A 358 10.99 12.60 -6.74
N GLN A 359 11.71 11.49 -6.86
CA GLN A 359 13.14 11.47 -7.20
C GLN A 359 13.39 11.99 -8.64
N GLY A 360 12.54 11.62 -9.60
CA GLY A 360 12.58 12.15 -10.96
C GLY A 360 12.30 13.67 -11.03
N VAL A 361 11.32 14.15 -10.24
CA VAL A 361 11.06 15.59 -10.08
C VAL A 361 12.26 16.29 -9.44
N ALA A 362 12.95 15.67 -8.48
CA ALA A 362 14.15 16.24 -7.87
C ALA A 362 15.30 16.40 -8.87
N SER A 363 15.57 15.42 -9.74
CA SER A 363 16.56 15.56 -10.82
C SER A 363 16.16 16.62 -11.85
N ASN A 364 14.88 16.71 -12.21
CA ASN A 364 14.38 17.75 -13.12
C ASN A 364 14.55 19.15 -12.51
N CYS A 365 14.31 19.31 -11.19
CA CYS A 365 14.55 20.56 -10.46
C CYS A 365 16.03 20.98 -10.42
N LEU A 366 16.98 20.03 -10.48
CA LEU A 366 18.40 20.35 -10.61
C LEU A 366 18.72 20.85 -12.03
N SER A 367 18.29 20.13 -13.07
CA SER A 367 18.49 20.56 -14.46
C SER A 367 17.84 21.93 -14.77
N VAL A 368 16.65 22.19 -14.22
CA VAL A 368 15.99 23.51 -14.32
C VAL A 368 16.81 24.61 -13.62
N ARG A 369 17.51 24.31 -12.52
CA ARG A 369 18.40 25.27 -11.85
C ARG A 369 19.65 25.55 -12.68
N GLU A 370 20.27 24.53 -13.26
CA GLU A 370 21.44 24.66 -14.15
C GLU A 370 21.10 25.51 -15.38
N LEU A 371 19.92 25.29 -15.99
CA LEU A 371 19.43 26.11 -17.10
C LEU A 371 19.10 27.54 -16.67
N GLN A 372 18.55 27.76 -15.46
CA GLN A 372 18.35 29.10 -14.90
C GLN A 372 19.68 29.84 -14.64
N GLU A 373 20.73 29.10 -14.27
CA GLU A 373 22.09 29.63 -14.14
C GLU A 373 22.67 30.06 -15.47
N GLN A 374 22.66 29.19 -16.49
CA GLN A 374 23.08 29.54 -17.86
C GLN A 374 22.31 30.74 -18.43
N ILE A 375 20.99 30.81 -18.21
CA ILE A 375 20.16 31.94 -18.64
C ILE A 375 20.55 33.23 -17.92
N ARG A 376 20.85 33.17 -16.61
CA ARG A 376 21.31 34.32 -15.81
C ARG A 376 22.67 34.83 -16.30
N ASP A 377 23.60 33.94 -16.60
CA ASP A 377 24.94 34.32 -17.04
C ASP A 377 24.91 34.94 -18.44
N ILE A 378 24.17 34.36 -19.39
CA ILE A 378 23.92 34.96 -20.72
C ILE A 378 23.19 36.31 -20.60
N GLN A 379 22.32 36.50 -19.60
CA GLN A 379 21.70 37.81 -19.33
C GLN A 379 22.70 38.84 -18.81
N ASN A 380 23.69 38.44 -18.01
CA ASN A 380 24.77 39.28 -17.50
C ASN A 380 25.79 39.65 -18.61
N GLU A 381 26.13 38.70 -19.49
CA GLU A 381 26.91 38.97 -20.70
C GLU A 381 26.18 39.96 -21.61
N ARG A 382 24.87 39.78 -21.81
CA ARG A 382 24.07 40.69 -22.63
C ARG A 382 23.90 42.08 -22.00
N SER A 383 23.83 42.23 -20.69
CA SER A 383 23.77 43.54 -20.03
C SER A 383 25.13 44.25 -20.14
N THR A 384 26.23 43.57 -19.81
CA THR A 384 27.58 44.14 -19.94
C THR A 384 27.90 44.50 -21.39
N LEU A 385 27.58 43.66 -22.38
CA LEU A 385 27.75 44.01 -23.80
C LEU A 385 26.91 45.22 -24.23
N LYS A 386 25.70 45.42 -23.68
CA LYS A 386 24.92 46.65 -23.91
C LYS A 386 25.64 47.88 -23.35
N GLU A 387 26.06 47.83 -22.09
CA GLU A 387 26.80 48.95 -21.48
C GLU A 387 28.07 49.31 -22.27
N HIS A 388 28.81 48.33 -22.79
CA HIS A 388 30.01 48.56 -23.60
C HIS A 388 29.68 49.20 -24.95
N ASN A 389 28.59 48.78 -25.61
CA ASN A 389 28.11 49.43 -26.83
C ASN A 389 27.60 50.86 -26.57
N GLU A 390 26.88 51.10 -25.47
CA GLU A 390 26.41 52.42 -25.05
C GLU A 390 27.59 53.36 -24.74
N ARG A 391 28.63 52.86 -24.04
CA ARG A 391 29.90 53.59 -23.82
C ARG A 391 30.60 53.93 -25.14
N LEU A 392 30.67 52.99 -26.09
CA LEU A 392 31.26 53.23 -27.41
C LEU A 392 30.48 54.28 -28.21
N LEU A 393 29.14 54.21 -28.22
CA LEU A 393 28.28 55.20 -28.88
C LEU A 393 28.42 56.59 -28.26
N ALA A 394 28.56 56.68 -26.94
CA ALA A 394 28.83 57.94 -26.24
C ALA A 394 30.22 58.51 -26.60
N LEU A 395 31.26 57.67 -26.65
CA LEU A 395 32.61 58.09 -27.05
C LEU A 395 32.68 58.53 -28.53
N MET A 396 31.99 57.82 -29.43
CA MET A 396 31.88 58.18 -30.84
C MET A 396 31.14 59.51 -31.01
N SER A 397 30.01 59.70 -30.32
CA SER A 397 29.26 60.96 -30.30
C SER A 397 30.11 62.12 -29.76
N SER A 398 30.83 61.90 -28.66
CA SER A 398 31.74 62.90 -28.07
C SER A 398 32.88 63.29 -29.02
N ARG A 399 33.51 62.31 -29.67
CA ARG A 399 34.54 62.55 -30.71
C ARG A 399 33.98 63.31 -31.92
N GLN A 400 32.74 63.01 -32.34
CA GLN A 400 32.08 63.73 -33.44
C GLN A 400 31.80 65.19 -33.07
N ILE A 401 31.33 65.45 -31.85
CA ILE A 401 31.13 66.81 -31.33
C ILE A 401 32.47 67.55 -31.30
N GLN A 402 33.50 66.99 -30.66
CA GLN A 402 34.84 67.58 -30.61
C GLN A 402 35.43 67.87 -32.01
N GLY A 403 35.23 66.97 -32.97
CA GLY A 403 35.62 67.18 -34.36
C GLY A 403 34.89 68.37 -35.00
N SER A 404 33.58 68.49 -34.78
CA SER A 404 32.79 69.62 -35.29
C SER A 404 33.14 70.96 -34.62
N GLU A 405 33.45 70.95 -33.32
CA GLU A 405 33.93 72.13 -32.58
C GLU A 405 35.29 72.60 -33.10
N GLN A 406 36.22 71.66 -33.35
CA GLN A 406 37.51 71.95 -33.97
C GLN A 406 37.36 72.47 -35.41
N GLU A 407 36.46 71.90 -36.21
CA GLU A 407 36.19 72.37 -37.57
C GLU A 407 35.60 73.79 -37.57
N VAL A 408 34.64 74.09 -36.68
CA VAL A 408 34.08 75.44 -36.51
C VAL A 408 35.13 76.43 -36.02
N ALA A 409 35.99 76.05 -35.09
CA ALA A 409 37.09 76.88 -34.62
C ALA A 409 38.10 77.20 -35.74
N LEU A 410 38.49 76.20 -36.54
CA LEU A 410 39.37 76.38 -37.69
C LEU A 410 38.72 77.24 -38.78
N ARG A 411 37.42 77.02 -39.10
CA ARG A 411 36.66 77.88 -40.03
C ARG A 411 36.60 79.33 -39.56
N SER A 412 36.44 79.56 -38.26
CA SER A 412 36.47 80.90 -37.65
C SER A 412 37.86 81.56 -37.79
N GLN A 413 38.94 80.82 -37.53
CA GLN A 413 40.31 81.30 -37.73
C GLN A 413 40.61 81.61 -39.20
N VAL A 414 40.18 80.75 -40.13
CA VAL A 414 40.31 81.00 -41.59
C VAL A 414 39.57 82.29 -41.96
N SER A 415 38.32 82.46 -41.54
CA SER A 415 37.54 83.67 -41.83
C SER A 415 38.15 84.95 -41.25
N GLN A 416 38.77 84.87 -40.06
CA GLN A 416 39.53 85.98 -39.48
C GLN A 416 40.77 86.32 -40.32
N LEU A 417 41.54 85.32 -40.75
CA LEU A 417 42.71 85.50 -41.62
C LEU A 417 42.32 86.02 -43.00
N GLU A 418 41.22 85.55 -43.59
CA GLU A 418 40.66 86.06 -44.84
C GLU A 418 40.24 87.54 -44.72
N SER A 419 39.64 87.94 -43.60
CA SER A 419 39.29 89.33 -43.31
C SER A 419 40.53 90.22 -43.18
N ILE A 420 41.57 89.76 -42.47
CA ILE A 420 42.86 90.45 -42.35
C ILE A 420 43.53 90.59 -43.73
N LEU A 421 43.63 89.51 -44.50
CA LEU A 421 44.18 89.52 -45.86
C LEU A 421 43.36 90.41 -46.81
N SER A 422 42.04 90.48 -46.65
CA SER A 422 41.18 91.41 -47.42
C SER A 422 41.47 92.87 -47.06
N LYS A 423 41.69 93.17 -45.78
CA LYS A 423 42.10 94.51 -45.31
C LYS A 423 43.48 94.88 -45.87
N GLU A 424 44.48 94.02 -45.73
CA GLU A 424 45.83 94.22 -46.29
C GLU A 424 45.81 94.39 -47.83
N ARG A 425 44.97 93.62 -48.54
CA ARG A 425 44.76 93.80 -49.99
C ARG A 425 44.17 95.16 -50.33
N SER A 426 43.21 95.66 -49.54
CA SER A 426 42.63 97.00 -49.74
C SER A 426 43.64 98.12 -49.43
N GLU A 427 44.44 97.97 -48.38
CA GLU A 427 45.52 98.91 -48.01
C GLU A 427 46.61 98.93 -49.09
N ARG A 428 47.01 97.75 -49.60
CA ARG A 428 47.92 97.64 -50.74
C ARG A 428 47.34 98.26 -52.01
N ALA A 429 46.03 98.13 -52.27
CA ALA A 429 45.39 98.76 -53.43
C ALA A 429 45.42 100.30 -53.34
N LEU A 430 45.14 100.86 -52.16
CA LEU A 430 45.27 102.30 -51.89
C LEU A 430 46.72 102.78 -52.03
N LEU A 431 47.69 102.03 -51.51
CA LEU A 431 49.12 102.34 -51.67
C LEU A 431 49.58 102.26 -53.14
N MET A 432 49.09 101.30 -53.92
CA MET A 432 49.34 101.23 -55.37
C MET A 432 48.76 102.46 -56.09
N GLN A 433 47.53 102.86 -55.77
CA GLN A 433 46.90 104.06 -56.33
C GLN A 433 47.67 105.34 -55.96
N GLN A 434 48.18 105.43 -54.72
CA GLN A 434 49.03 106.54 -54.27
C GLN A 434 50.37 106.58 -55.03
N ILE A 435 50.98 105.43 -55.30
CA ILE A 435 52.21 105.32 -56.10
C ILE A 435 51.94 105.71 -57.56
N GLU A 436 50.83 105.28 -58.14
CA GLU A 436 50.44 105.62 -59.52
C GLU A 436 50.18 107.13 -59.67
N GLN A 437 49.52 107.76 -58.70
CA GLN A 437 49.38 109.23 -58.63
C GLN A 437 50.74 109.94 -58.55
N LEU A 438 51.63 109.52 -57.65
CA LEU A 438 52.97 110.09 -57.52
C LEU A 438 53.84 109.86 -58.77
N GLN A 439 53.63 108.76 -59.50
CA GLN A 439 54.27 108.52 -60.80
C GLN A 439 53.71 109.42 -61.89
N LEU A 440 52.41 109.73 -61.88
CA LEU A 440 51.80 110.70 -62.80
C LEU A 440 52.33 112.11 -62.53
N GLU A 441 52.35 112.55 -61.26
CA GLU A 441 52.94 113.83 -60.85
C GLU A 441 54.43 113.92 -61.21
N ALA A 442 55.19 112.82 -61.06
CA ALA A 442 56.59 112.76 -61.50
C ALA A 442 56.74 112.81 -63.03
N GLN A 443 55.82 112.23 -63.79
CA GLN A 443 55.78 112.35 -65.26
C GLN A 443 55.43 113.77 -65.70
N ASP A 444 54.46 114.42 -65.08
CA ASP A 444 54.12 115.82 -65.32
C ASP A 444 55.28 116.75 -64.97
N HIS A 445 55.98 116.51 -63.85
CA HIS A 445 57.20 117.22 -63.50
C HIS A 445 58.36 116.96 -64.49
N ALA A 446 58.52 115.73 -64.98
CA ALA A 446 59.51 115.41 -66.02
C ALA A 446 59.17 116.08 -67.36
N HIS A 447 57.88 116.12 -67.73
CA HIS A 447 57.40 116.80 -68.92
C HIS A 447 57.58 118.33 -68.81
N LEU A 448 57.31 118.92 -67.64
CA LEU A 448 57.61 120.33 -67.33
C LEU A 448 59.11 120.63 -67.39
N GLN A 449 59.97 119.75 -66.87
CA GLN A 449 61.43 119.88 -67.02
C GLN A 449 61.87 119.77 -68.48
N LEU A 450 61.25 118.87 -69.27
CA LEU A 450 61.56 118.69 -70.68
C LEU A 450 61.09 119.87 -71.53
N CYS A 451 59.91 120.45 -71.23
CA CYS A 451 59.44 121.71 -71.82
C CYS A 451 60.34 122.89 -71.44
N ALA A 452 60.76 123.02 -70.18
CA ALA A 452 61.74 124.04 -69.76
C ALA A 452 63.14 123.80 -70.38
N GLY A 453 63.49 122.54 -70.65
CA GLY A 453 64.69 122.15 -71.40
C GLY A 453 64.60 122.56 -72.87
N GLN A 454 63.45 122.32 -73.51
CA GLN A 454 63.13 122.79 -74.87
C GLN A 454 63.10 124.31 -74.94
N GLU A 455 62.57 125.01 -73.94
CA GLU A 455 62.57 126.47 -73.89
C GLU A 455 64.00 127.04 -73.78
N ARG A 456 64.85 126.43 -72.94
CA ARG A 456 66.29 126.75 -72.90
C ARG A 456 66.99 126.42 -74.22
N ALA A 457 66.67 125.28 -74.84
CA ALA A 457 67.21 124.90 -76.13
C ALA A 457 66.78 125.86 -77.24
N LEU A 458 65.54 126.35 -77.23
CA LEU A 458 65.05 127.39 -78.13
C LEU A 458 65.73 128.74 -77.88
N ARG A 459 65.96 129.14 -76.61
CA ARG A 459 66.76 130.33 -76.29
C ARG A 459 68.22 130.20 -76.78
N VAL A 460 68.80 129.00 -76.70
CA VAL A 460 70.14 128.69 -77.26
C VAL A 460 70.11 128.68 -78.79
N GLN A 461 69.07 128.14 -79.43
CA GLN A 461 68.90 128.17 -80.87
C GLN A 461 68.68 129.59 -81.40
N VAL A 462 67.96 130.45 -80.68
CA VAL A 462 67.87 131.89 -81.00
C VAL A 462 69.25 132.53 -80.95
N ALA A 463 70.02 132.34 -79.86
CA ALA A 463 71.39 132.85 -79.78
C ALA A 463 72.34 132.27 -80.85
N GLN A 464 72.14 131.01 -81.26
CA GLN A 464 72.87 130.37 -82.35
C GLN A 464 72.45 130.89 -83.74
N LEU A 465 71.18 131.26 -83.94
CA LEU A 465 70.68 131.88 -85.17
C LEU A 465 71.10 133.35 -85.27
N GLU A 466 71.15 134.07 -84.15
CA GLU A 466 71.75 135.41 -84.06
C GLU A 466 73.26 135.37 -84.39
N ALA A 467 73.96 134.33 -83.96
CA ALA A 467 75.35 134.07 -84.36
C ALA A 467 75.46 133.66 -85.85
N ALA A 468 74.56 132.81 -86.35
CA ALA A 468 74.56 132.35 -87.74
C ALA A 468 74.28 133.48 -88.73
N LEU A 469 73.38 134.42 -88.40
CA LEU A 469 73.11 135.61 -89.21
C LEU A 469 74.33 136.53 -89.35
N SER A 470 75.33 136.38 -88.47
CA SER A 470 76.62 137.08 -88.52
C SER A 470 77.67 136.35 -89.37
N THR A 471 77.56 135.02 -89.53
CA THR A 471 78.54 134.19 -90.26
C THR A 471 78.10 133.76 -91.66
N GLU A 472 76.81 133.58 -91.92
CA GLU A 472 76.26 133.23 -93.25
C GLU A 472 76.44 134.36 -94.30
N LEU A 473 76.90 135.55 -93.90
CA LEU A 473 77.33 136.61 -94.81
C LEU A 473 78.80 136.47 -95.28
N LYS A 474 79.49 135.37 -94.96
CA LYS A 474 80.88 135.12 -95.42
C LYS A 474 81.11 133.81 -96.15
N GLU A 475 80.60 132.67 -95.67
CA GLU A 475 81.03 131.35 -96.18
C GLU A 475 79.91 130.56 -96.87
N LYS A 476 79.36 131.17 -97.93
CA LYS A 476 78.50 130.50 -98.92
C LYS A 476 79.32 129.57 -99.85
N SER A 477 80.02 128.61 -99.25
CA SER A 477 81.00 127.73 -99.92
C SER A 477 80.90 126.30 -99.38
N SER A 478 80.40 125.37 -100.21
CA SER A 478 80.48 123.89 -100.09
C SER A 478 80.07 123.24 -98.73
N LEU A 479 78.95 122.51 -98.58
CA LEU A 479 78.61 121.19 -99.19
C LEU A 479 79.72 120.13 -98.99
N LEU A 480 79.49 118.87 -98.55
CA LEU A 480 78.26 118.08 -98.30
C LEU A 480 78.65 116.66 -97.76
N GLU A 481 77.75 115.95 -97.03
CA GLU A 481 77.68 114.46 -96.82
C GLU A 481 78.83 113.69 -96.08
N THR A 482 78.75 112.40 -95.66
CA THR A 482 77.75 111.56 -94.87
C THR A 482 78.39 110.20 -94.44
N GLN A 483 77.65 109.38 -93.64
CA GLN A 483 77.47 107.90 -93.79
C GLN A 483 78.08 106.92 -92.72
N ASN A 484 77.52 105.69 -92.67
CA ASN A 484 77.62 104.64 -91.64
C ASN A 484 78.49 103.41 -92.06
N GLU A 485 78.74 102.40 -91.17
CA GLU A 485 78.31 100.96 -91.30
C GLU A 485 79.05 99.86 -90.45
N MET A 486 78.24 98.93 -89.85
CA MET A 486 78.30 97.43 -89.73
C MET A 486 79.38 96.51 -89.03
N HIS A 487 78.87 95.44 -88.34
CA HIS A 487 79.20 93.96 -88.43
C HIS A 487 80.04 93.08 -87.39
N GLN A 488 79.38 91.99 -86.89
CA GLN A 488 79.76 90.51 -86.82
C GLN A 488 80.72 89.83 -85.75
N LYS A 489 80.30 88.66 -85.13
CA LYS A 489 80.99 87.29 -84.99
C LYS A 489 80.80 86.41 -83.69
N MET A 490 80.52 85.08 -83.85
CA MET A 490 80.94 83.77 -83.18
C MET A 490 81.37 83.64 -81.66
N PRO A 491 81.54 82.45 -80.97
CA PRO A 491 81.35 80.98 -81.25
C PRO A 491 80.64 80.13 -80.09
N GLU A 492 80.97 78.82 -79.91
CA GLU A 492 80.36 77.72 -79.08
C GLU A 492 81.22 77.30 -77.81
N PRO A 493 81.17 76.10 -77.09
CA PRO A 493 80.38 74.82 -77.15
C PRO A 493 80.05 73.99 -75.82
N GLN A 494 79.31 72.86 -75.98
CA GLN A 494 79.23 71.53 -75.24
C GLN A 494 78.84 71.27 -73.73
N LEU A 495 77.98 70.23 -73.57
CA LEU A 495 77.73 69.18 -72.52
C LEU A 495 77.43 69.47 -71.02
N SER A 496 76.27 68.98 -70.54
CA SER A 496 75.94 68.49 -69.16
C SER A 496 74.50 67.88 -69.14
N SER A 497 74.05 66.97 -68.25
CA SER A 497 74.66 65.78 -67.61
C SER A 497 73.59 64.91 -66.89
N ASP A 498 72.74 65.52 -66.06
CA ASP A 498 72.20 64.94 -64.81
C ASP A 498 70.98 64.00 -64.87
N THR A 499 70.64 63.40 -66.02
CA THR A 499 69.31 62.76 -66.21
C THR A 499 69.20 61.26 -65.87
N GLU A 500 70.29 60.49 -65.87
CA GLU A 500 70.21 59.02 -65.67
C GLU A 500 69.96 58.61 -64.21
N ASN A 501 70.61 59.27 -63.25
CA ASN A 501 70.52 58.93 -61.82
C ASN A 501 69.11 59.10 -61.24
N ALA A 502 68.31 60.02 -61.78
CA ALA A 502 66.95 60.28 -61.31
C ALA A 502 65.98 59.12 -61.61
N LEU A 503 66.16 58.44 -62.74
CA LEU A 503 65.28 57.35 -63.18
C LEU A 503 65.56 56.05 -62.40
N HIS A 504 66.83 55.74 -62.11
CA HIS A 504 67.19 54.49 -61.43
C HIS A 504 66.67 54.41 -59.98
N ILE A 505 66.57 55.56 -59.30
CA ILE A 505 65.97 55.68 -57.97
C ILE A 505 64.44 55.47 -58.00
N GLN A 506 63.76 55.88 -59.08
CA GLN A 506 62.31 55.62 -59.22
C GLN A 506 62.02 54.14 -59.49
N VAL A 507 62.82 53.46 -60.32
CA VAL A 507 62.65 52.03 -60.61
C VAL A 507 62.75 51.20 -59.32
N THR A 508 63.82 51.38 -58.54
CA THR A 508 64.02 50.65 -57.28
C THR A 508 62.97 50.96 -56.20
N GLN A 509 62.41 52.18 -56.19
CA GLN A 509 61.27 52.53 -55.33
C GLN A 509 59.92 51.94 -55.80
N LEU A 510 59.77 51.58 -57.07
CA LEU A 510 58.59 50.88 -57.59
C LEU A 510 58.72 49.36 -57.38
N GLU A 511 59.90 48.79 -57.60
CA GLU A 511 60.21 47.38 -57.35
C GLU A 511 59.99 47.00 -55.88
N THR A 512 60.44 47.84 -54.93
CA THR A 512 60.23 47.60 -53.49
C THR A 512 58.77 47.74 -53.06
N LYS A 513 57.98 48.62 -53.69
CA LYS A 513 56.52 48.69 -53.48
C LYS A 513 55.82 47.46 -54.04
N LEU A 514 56.14 47.06 -55.26
CA LEU A 514 55.57 45.89 -55.92
C LEU A 514 55.89 44.59 -55.15
N ALA A 515 57.12 44.45 -54.65
CA ALA A 515 57.50 43.33 -53.79
C ALA A 515 56.66 43.27 -52.50
N LYS A 516 56.37 44.43 -51.89
CA LYS A 516 55.47 44.50 -50.73
C LYS A 516 54.03 44.14 -51.11
N GLU A 517 53.47 44.74 -52.15
CA GLU A 517 52.10 44.44 -52.60
C GLU A 517 51.91 42.95 -52.95
N MET A 518 52.94 42.30 -53.51
CA MET A 518 52.93 40.85 -53.75
C MET A 518 52.99 40.02 -52.46
N SER A 519 53.66 40.50 -51.41
CA SER A 519 53.66 39.85 -50.09
C SER A 519 52.32 40.04 -49.36
N ASP A 520 51.80 41.28 -49.34
CA ASP A 520 50.50 41.60 -48.75
C ASP A 520 49.38 40.80 -49.47
N ARG A 521 49.46 40.67 -50.81
CA ARG A 521 48.57 39.83 -51.62
C ARG A 521 48.68 38.34 -51.29
N ALA A 522 49.88 37.81 -51.05
CA ALA A 522 50.06 36.41 -50.69
C ALA A 522 49.37 36.08 -49.35
N GLN A 523 49.53 36.94 -48.35
CA GLN A 523 48.92 36.78 -47.03
C GLN A 523 47.38 36.93 -47.08
N ILE A 524 46.84 37.77 -47.96
CA ILE A 524 45.40 37.85 -48.25
C ILE A 524 44.89 36.56 -48.93
N LEU A 525 45.67 35.93 -49.81
CA LEU A 525 45.27 34.67 -50.44
C LEU A 525 45.30 33.49 -49.46
N GLU A 526 46.30 33.43 -48.58
CA GLU A 526 46.43 32.41 -47.53
C GLU A 526 45.25 32.47 -46.54
N SER A 527 44.95 33.65 -46.00
CA SER A 527 43.78 33.84 -45.11
C SER A 527 42.42 33.60 -45.83
N LEU A 528 42.30 33.90 -47.12
CA LEU A 528 41.12 33.51 -47.91
C LEU A 528 41.02 32.00 -48.16
N GLU A 529 42.12 31.26 -48.13
CA GLU A 529 42.13 29.80 -48.22
C GLU A 529 41.80 29.15 -46.87
N GLU A 530 42.33 29.69 -45.77
CA GLU A 530 41.92 29.31 -44.40
C GLU A 530 40.40 29.48 -44.21
N GLU A 531 39.84 30.66 -44.50
CA GLU A 531 38.39 30.93 -44.44
C GLU A 531 37.59 29.95 -45.32
N ARG A 532 38.08 29.58 -46.50
CA ARG A 532 37.44 28.56 -47.36
C ARG A 532 37.44 27.18 -46.70
N THR A 533 38.51 26.78 -46.03
CA THR A 533 38.54 25.49 -45.29
C THR A 533 37.61 25.51 -44.07
N GLN A 534 37.54 26.63 -43.34
CA GLN A 534 36.59 26.80 -42.23
C GLN A 534 35.14 26.73 -42.72
N VAL A 535 34.78 27.43 -43.80
CA VAL A 535 33.45 27.36 -44.43
C VAL A 535 33.14 25.95 -44.97
N ALA A 536 34.14 25.20 -45.44
CA ALA A 536 33.95 23.80 -45.84
C ALA A 536 33.67 22.89 -44.62
N ALA A 537 34.43 23.02 -43.53
CA ALA A 537 34.20 22.27 -42.29
C ALA A 537 32.83 22.58 -41.66
N LEU A 538 32.43 23.86 -41.63
CA LEU A 538 31.11 24.28 -41.15
C LEU A 538 29.97 23.71 -42.01
N LYS A 539 30.15 23.57 -43.33
CA LYS A 539 29.16 22.91 -44.20
C LYS A 539 29.00 21.42 -43.88
N VAL A 540 30.10 20.70 -43.62
CA VAL A 540 30.05 19.28 -43.20
C VAL A 540 29.33 19.14 -41.85
N SER A 541 29.70 19.97 -40.87
CA SER A 541 29.03 20.01 -39.56
C SER A 541 27.53 20.32 -39.68
N HIS A 542 27.15 21.21 -40.60
CA HIS A 542 25.74 21.51 -40.89
C HIS A 542 25.00 20.32 -41.52
N SER A 543 25.60 19.58 -42.45
CA SER A 543 24.99 18.34 -42.97
C SER A 543 24.84 17.25 -41.90
N ASP A 544 25.85 17.08 -41.04
CA ASP A 544 25.78 16.10 -39.93
C ASP A 544 24.67 16.47 -38.93
N LEU A 545 24.46 17.76 -38.68
CA LEU A 545 23.39 18.26 -37.82
C LEU A 545 22.00 18.12 -38.48
N LEU A 546 21.90 18.30 -39.80
CA LEU A 546 20.66 18.05 -40.54
C LEU A 546 20.26 16.56 -40.51
N VAL A 547 21.21 15.63 -40.63
CA VAL A 547 20.93 14.19 -40.49
C VAL A 547 20.42 13.88 -39.07
N LYS A 548 21.13 14.37 -38.03
CA LYS A 548 20.69 14.21 -36.63
C LYS A 548 19.30 14.81 -36.36
N PHE A 549 18.97 15.94 -37.00
CA PHE A 549 17.64 16.53 -36.91
C PHE A 549 16.57 15.64 -37.56
N GLN A 550 16.84 15.06 -38.73
CA GLN A 550 15.93 14.12 -39.39
C GLN A 550 15.73 12.84 -38.57
N ASP A 551 16.79 12.29 -37.96
CA ASP A 551 16.70 11.14 -37.05
C ASP A 551 15.83 11.45 -35.82
N LEU A 552 16.02 12.61 -35.19
CA LEU A 552 15.20 13.06 -34.06
C LEU A 552 13.74 13.31 -34.47
N GLN A 553 13.50 13.85 -35.67
CA GLN A 553 12.15 14.04 -36.21
C GLN A 553 11.44 12.69 -36.47
N ALA A 554 12.16 11.69 -36.97
CA ALA A 554 11.65 10.33 -37.13
C ALA A 554 11.35 9.65 -35.78
N GLN A 555 12.20 9.85 -34.77
CA GLN A 555 11.94 9.40 -33.41
C GLN A 555 10.70 10.08 -32.80
N HIS A 556 10.53 11.39 -32.99
CA HIS A 556 9.33 12.12 -32.54
C HIS A 556 8.06 11.57 -33.20
N ALA A 557 8.05 11.38 -34.52
CA ALA A 557 6.91 10.82 -35.25
C ALA A 557 6.54 9.40 -34.77
N LYS A 558 7.55 8.59 -34.40
CA LYS A 558 7.35 7.27 -33.79
C LYS A 558 6.71 7.39 -32.40
N ILE A 559 7.24 8.24 -31.53
CA ILE A 559 6.69 8.46 -30.18
C ILE A 559 5.25 8.98 -30.26
N GLU A 560 4.95 9.92 -31.16
CA GLU A 560 3.57 10.37 -31.40
C GLU A 560 2.64 9.22 -31.86
N SER A 561 3.11 8.30 -32.70
CA SER A 561 2.31 7.16 -33.14
C SER A 561 1.95 6.23 -31.97
N GLN A 562 2.90 6.01 -31.05
CA GLN A 562 2.68 5.24 -29.83
C GLN A 562 1.78 5.97 -28.83
N LEU A 563 1.89 7.30 -28.74
CA LEU A 563 0.97 8.11 -27.93
C LEU A 563 -0.46 8.06 -28.50
N ARG A 564 -0.61 8.07 -29.83
CA ARG A 564 -1.92 7.92 -30.51
C ARG A 564 -2.54 6.54 -30.26
N THR A 565 -1.77 5.44 -30.29
CA THR A 565 -2.34 4.11 -29.97
C THR A 565 -2.76 4.01 -28.50
N VAL A 566 -1.94 4.49 -27.55
CA VAL A 566 -2.30 4.51 -26.11
C VAL A 566 -3.53 5.40 -25.84
N GLN A 567 -3.68 6.52 -26.55
CA GLN A 567 -4.89 7.35 -26.47
C GLN A 567 -6.13 6.63 -27.04
N GLN A 568 -5.98 5.87 -28.13
CA GLN A 568 -7.06 5.07 -28.70
C GLN A 568 -7.45 3.90 -27.78
N GLU A 569 -6.47 3.16 -27.24
CA GLU A 569 -6.67 2.12 -26.21
C GLU A 569 -7.42 2.70 -25.00
N LYS A 570 -7.02 3.89 -24.52
CA LYS A 570 -7.73 4.59 -23.43
C LYS A 570 -9.18 4.92 -23.80
N SER A 571 -9.47 5.37 -25.03
CA SER A 571 -10.85 5.59 -25.46
C SER A 571 -11.69 4.31 -25.53
N VAL A 572 -11.10 3.18 -25.96
CA VAL A 572 -11.76 1.87 -25.95
C VAL A 572 -12.01 1.38 -24.52
N CYS A 573 -11.09 1.64 -23.58
CA CYS A 573 -11.31 1.36 -22.16
C CYS A 573 -12.39 2.28 -21.53
N GLU A 574 -12.49 3.55 -21.94
CA GLU A 574 -13.55 4.45 -21.49
C GLU A 574 -14.92 4.09 -22.07
N GLU A 575 -14.99 3.63 -23.32
CA GLU A 575 -16.20 3.04 -23.89
C GLU A 575 -16.55 1.69 -23.24
N GLY A 576 -15.55 0.85 -22.95
CA GLY A 576 -15.72 -0.39 -22.18
C GLY A 576 -16.27 -0.15 -20.77
N SER A 577 -15.80 0.91 -20.09
CA SER A 577 -16.36 1.34 -18.80
C SER A 577 -17.82 1.77 -18.94
N LYS A 578 -18.15 2.63 -19.92
CA LYS A 578 -19.54 3.04 -20.17
C LYS A 578 -20.44 1.85 -20.50
N ILE A 579 -19.98 0.91 -21.33
CA ILE A 579 -20.71 -0.32 -21.64
C ILE A 579 -20.89 -1.19 -20.38
N ASN A 580 -19.92 -1.26 -19.48
CA ASN A 580 -20.05 -1.97 -18.22
C ASN A 580 -21.00 -1.25 -17.22
N ASP A 581 -20.98 0.08 -17.19
CA ASP A 581 -21.86 0.91 -16.36
C ASP A 581 -23.31 0.85 -16.88
N ASP A 582 -23.51 0.87 -18.19
CA ASP A 582 -24.80 0.70 -18.85
C ASP A 582 -25.30 -0.75 -18.77
N LEU A 583 -24.41 -1.76 -18.79
CA LEU A 583 -24.77 -3.16 -18.48
C LEU A 583 -25.15 -3.33 -17.01
N SER A 584 -24.52 -2.57 -16.10
CA SER A 584 -24.88 -2.54 -14.68
C SER A 584 -26.22 -1.84 -14.45
N ARG A 585 -26.49 -0.76 -15.19
CA ARG A 585 -27.80 -0.09 -15.24
C ARG A 585 -28.89 -0.98 -15.85
N LEU A 586 -28.58 -1.73 -16.90
CA LEU A 586 -29.48 -2.72 -17.48
C LEU A 586 -29.77 -3.86 -16.51
N LYS A 587 -28.79 -4.32 -15.71
CA LYS A 587 -29.05 -5.27 -14.62
C LYS A 587 -29.93 -4.71 -13.50
N ILE A 588 -29.77 -3.43 -13.17
CA ILE A 588 -30.64 -2.76 -12.19
C ILE A 588 -32.07 -2.65 -12.76
N LEU A 589 -32.22 -2.21 -14.00
CA LEU A 589 -33.51 -2.16 -14.70
C LEU A 589 -34.14 -3.54 -14.90
N GLU A 590 -33.34 -4.59 -15.14
CA GLU A 590 -33.80 -5.98 -15.20
C GLU A 590 -34.29 -6.44 -13.81
N HIS A 591 -33.60 -6.08 -12.73
CA HIS A 591 -34.04 -6.38 -11.35
C HIS A 591 -35.30 -5.60 -10.95
N ASP A 592 -35.38 -4.31 -11.30
CA ASP A 592 -36.53 -3.44 -11.03
C ASP A 592 -37.77 -3.88 -11.86
N SER A 593 -37.56 -4.33 -13.10
CA SER A 593 -38.62 -4.84 -14.00
C SER A 593 -39.27 -6.15 -13.54
N TRP A 594 -38.69 -6.84 -12.55
CA TRP A 594 -39.32 -8.00 -11.90
C TRP A 594 -39.94 -7.66 -10.52
N GLN A 595 -40.00 -6.38 -10.12
CA GLN A 595 -40.45 -5.99 -8.77
C GLN A 595 -41.65 -5.04 -8.68
N ASN A 596 -42.14 -4.43 -9.77
CA ASN A 596 -43.47 -3.78 -9.79
C ASN A 596 -44.11 -3.84 -11.20
N ASP A 597 -44.97 -4.84 -11.44
CA ASP A 597 -46.42 -4.66 -11.68
C ASP A 597 -47.11 -6.02 -11.96
N GLU A 598 -48.44 -6.05 -11.96
CA GLU A 598 -49.31 -7.22 -12.23
C GLU A 598 -49.17 -8.45 -11.30
N LEU A 599 -49.44 -8.26 -10.00
CA LEU A 599 -50.05 -9.34 -9.18
C LEU A 599 -50.88 -8.86 -7.97
N ASP A 600 -50.77 -7.60 -7.56
CA ASP A 600 -51.48 -7.06 -6.39
C ASP A 600 -52.84 -6.43 -6.78
N THR A 601 -53.75 -7.20 -7.39
CA THR A 601 -55.16 -6.74 -7.65
C THR A 601 -56.23 -7.83 -7.87
N MET A 602 -56.18 -8.98 -7.19
CA MET A 602 -57.35 -9.85 -6.93
C MET A 602 -57.10 -10.71 -5.67
N ASP A 603 -58.06 -10.95 -4.78
CA ASP A 603 -59.31 -10.23 -4.49
C ASP A 603 -59.69 -10.47 -3.01
N SER A 604 -60.48 -9.59 -2.39
CA SER A 604 -60.87 -9.67 -0.98
C SER A 604 -62.08 -10.58 -0.75
N HIS A 605 -61.90 -11.89 -0.92
CA HIS A 605 -62.93 -12.89 -0.59
C HIS A 605 -62.59 -13.70 0.68
N PRO A 606 -63.36 -13.53 1.78
CA PRO A 606 -63.22 -14.34 2.98
C PRO A 606 -64.03 -15.65 2.87
N GLY A 607 -63.32 -16.78 2.86
CA GLY A 607 -63.90 -18.13 2.96
C GLY A 607 -63.86 -18.94 1.67
N ASP A 608 -63.08 -20.01 1.66
CA ASP A 608 -63.66 -21.37 1.80
C ASP A 608 -62.56 -22.40 2.10
N ASP A 609 -62.71 -23.17 3.18
CA ASP A 609 -61.83 -24.30 3.52
C ASP A 609 -62.17 -25.51 2.63
N GLN A 610 -61.64 -25.55 1.41
CA GLN A 610 -61.67 -26.74 0.56
C GLN A 610 -60.28 -27.40 0.47
N PRO A 611 -60.17 -28.72 0.73
CA PRO A 611 -58.90 -29.42 0.62
C PRO A 611 -58.48 -29.58 -0.85
N MET A 612 -57.27 -29.13 -1.18
CA MET A 612 -56.58 -29.47 -2.45
C MET A 612 -56.71 -30.97 -2.74
N THR A 613 -57.15 -31.33 -3.95
CA THR A 613 -57.19 -32.74 -4.35
C THR A 613 -55.78 -33.27 -4.62
N ALA A 614 -55.55 -34.57 -4.42
CA ALA A 614 -54.21 -35.16 -4.51
C ALA A 614 -53.51 -34.84 -5.85
N ASN A 615 -54.23 -34.90 -6.97
CA ASN A 615 -53.70 -34.56 -8.29
C ASN A 615 -53.17 -33.12 -8.38
N GLN A 616 -53.87 -32.15 -7.76
CA GLN A 616 -53.44 -30.75 -7.75
C GLN A 616 -52.18 -30.55 -6.89
N LEU A 617 -52.02 -31.35 -5.83
CA LEU A 617 -50.82 -31.35 -4.99
C LEU A 617 -49.61 -31.96 -5.74
N ASP A 618 -49.82 -33.06 -6.47
CA ASP A 618 -48.81 -33.68 -7.33
C ASP A 618 -48.42 -32.77 -8.50
N GLU A 619 -49.39 -32.13 -9.18
CA GLU A 619 -49.14 -31.13 -10.22
C GLU A 619 -48.32 -29.95 -9.69
N HIS A 620 -48.65 -29.43 -8.50
CA HIS A 620 -47.84 -28.39 -7.84
C HIS A 620 -46.43 -28.89 -7.48
N CYS A 621 -46.29 -30.16 -7.08
CA CYS A 621 -44.99 -30.76 -6.76
C CYS A 621 -44.11 -30.94 -8.02
N GLU A 622 -44.67 -31.37 -9.15
CA GLU A 622 -43.96 -31.46 -10.42
C GLU A 622 -43.62 -30.07 -11.00
N LEU A 623 -44.49 -29.08 -10.83
CA LEU A 623 -44.19 -27.69 -11.21
C LEU A 623 -43.03 -27.11 -10.40
N GLU A 624 -42.96 -27.37 -9.09
CA GLU A 624 -41.84 -26.93 -8.25
C GLU A 624 -40.52 -27.65 -8.65
N LYS A 625 -40.58 -28.94 -9.01
CA LYS A 625 -39.41 -29.68 -9.58
C LYS A 625 -38.96 -29.08 -10.91
N CYS A 626 -39.89 -28.75 -11.81
CA CYS A 626 -39.56 -28.11 -13.09
C CYS A 626 -38.94 -26.73 -12.90
N ARG A 627 -39.46 -25.94 -11.94
CA ARG A 627 -38.93 -24.63 -11.55
C ARG A 627 -37.50 -24.74 -11.01
N GLU A 628 -37.22 -25.72 -10.17
CA GLU A 628 -35.87 -25.93 -9.63
C GLU A 628 -34.89 -26.46 -10.68
N LEU A 629 -35.33 -27.33 -11.60
CA LEU A 629 -34.54 -27.78 -12.74
C LEU A 629 -34.15 -26.61 -13.65
N LEU A 630 -35.09 -25.70 -13.93
CA LEU A 630 -34.83 -24.45 -14.65
C LEU A 630 -33.82 -23.55 -13.91
N ARG A 631 -33.92 -23.45 -12.57
CA ARG A 631 -32.98 -22.69 -11.73
C ARG A 631 -31.55 -23.26 -11.83
N VAL A 632 -31.41 -24.59 -11.76
CA VAL A 632 -30.13 -25.29 -11.94
C VAL A 632 -29.57 -25.11 -13.35
N GLN A 633 -30.40 -25.24 -14.39
CA GLN A 633 -29.96 -25.09 -15.78
C GLN A 633 -29.57 -23.65 -16.12
N TYR A 634 -30.24 -22.65 -15.54
CA TYR A 634 -29.82 -21.25 -15.63
C TYR A 634 -28.43 -21.04 -14.99
N ASN A 635 -28.20 -21.58 -13.80
CA ASN A 635 -26.90 -21.52 -13.12
C ASN A 635 -25.78 -22.20 -13.93
N LEU A 636 -26.04 -23.39 -14.50
CA LEU A 636 -25.10 -24.11 -15.37
C LEU A 636 -24.73 -23.28 -16.61
N ASN A 637 -25.73 -22.74 -17.31
CA ASN A 637 -25.52 -21.85 -18.45
C ASN A 637 -24.77 -20.54 -18.08
N SER A 638 -24.96 -20.04 -16.86
CA SER A 638 -24.22 -18.89 -16.32
C SER A 638 -22.74 -19.22 -16.08
N MET A 639 -22.42 -20.43 -15.61
CA MET A 639 -21.04 -20.91 -15.47
C MET A 639 -20.38 -21.13 -16.83
N TYR A 640 -21.02 -21.84 -17.76
CA TYR A 640 -20.47 -22.01 -19.12
C TYR A 640 -20.23 -20.68 -19.84
N LYS A 641 -21.11 -19.67 -19.67
CA LYS A 641 -20.89 -18.32 -20.19
C LYS A 641 -19.73 -17.56 -19.53
N LYS A 642 -19.25 -17.98 -18.35
CA LYS A 642 -18.02 -17.46 -17.72
C LYS A 642 -16.79 -18.21 -18.23
N GLU A 643 -16.83 -19.53 -18.28
CA GLU A 643 -15.74 -20.38 -18.78
C GLU A 643 -15.41 -20.06 -20.25
N VAL A 644 -16.42 -19.95 -21.11
CA VAL A 644 -16.24 -19.53 -22.52
C VAL A 644 -15.70 -18.10 -22.64
N LYS A 645 -15.95 -17.22 -21.66
CA LYS A 645 -15.31 -15.89 -21.65
C LYS A 645 -13.84 -15.96 -21.27
N VAL A 646 -13.46 -16.79 -20.29
CA VAL A 646 -12.05 -17.01 -19.93
C VAL A 646 -11.28 -17.57 -21.12
N LEU A 647 -11.80 -18.60 -21.79
CA LEU A 647 -11.22 -19.25 -22.96
C LEU A 647 -11.21 -18.40 -24.26
N VAL A 648 -11.56 -17.11 -24.19
CA VAL A 648 -11.56 -16.15 -25.31
C VAL A 648 -10.65 -14.94 -25.02
N PHE A 649 -9.97 -14.91 -23.86
CA PHE A 649 -9.00 -13.87 -23.49
C PHE A 649 -7.58 -14.42 -23.17
N ASP A 650 -7.34 -15.71 -23.42
CA ASP A 650 -6.01 -16.33 -23.58
C ASP A 650 -5.69 -16.52 -25.09
#